data_AF-A0A929CSU6-F1
#
_entry.id   AF-A0A929CSU6-F1
#
_cell.length_a   1.000
_cell.length_b   1.000
_cell.length_c   1.000
_cell.angle_alpha   90.00
_cell.angle_beta   90.00
_cell.angle_gamma   90.00
#
_symmetry.space_group_name_H-M   'P 1'
#
loop_
_entity.id
_entity.type
_entity.pdbx_description
1 polymer ?
#
loop_
_entity_poly.entity_id
_entity_poly.type
_entity_poly.pdbx_seq_one_letter_code
_entity_poly.pdbx_strand_id
1 'polypeptide(L)'
;MGKLIEQGTNGRGLEIFGTRVHNLQDIDLVIPRYKLVVFTGISGSGKSSLAFDTIYAEGQRRYMETFSAYARQFIGNFERPDVDKITGLSPVVSIEQKSANKNPRSTVGTITEVYDFLRLLFARIADAYSYVTDEKMVRYSEEQIIKLISQQYQGKHIILLAPLVKGRKGHYRELLESVRKQGYSKVRVDGVIRELEFGMQLDRYKTHDIEMVIDRITVSSPESSRQRITRAVQTALSQGKNMLMVLDESDGKVRHFSRLLMCPASGISYDEPEPNTFSFNSPYGACHKCNGLGKISEVDIKKIIPYKYKTIRKGGISPLGEYKNNWIFNQIEAIGHKYGFDLDTPVENIPDKAISTILYGSNETFHVKKEYLGVTSTYSLDFEGIINFITNQYKDYRSQSIRKWAASFMNRIDCPDCHGTRLKKESLYFKIDGKNIAELANLDMLELKNWVDELPQTLDERKLTIAQEIIREIRKRIQFLLDVGLDYLSLNRSARSLSAGESQRIRLATQIGSQLVDVLYILDEPSIGLHQRDNLRLIRALKDLRDLGNSVIVVEHDREMIESADNIVDIGPGAGRLGGKIVAQGSPADMKNFNTLTCEYLSGKKEIKVPSIRREGNGKNLRLFGASGNNLKLVNLDLPLGTFICVTGVSGSGKSSLINETLYPILSNKFYRSGLKPLSFVSVDGLEHIDKVIEIDQSPIGRTPRSNPATYTKAFDEIRKLFQQLPESKIRGYKP
;
A
#
# COMPACT_ATOMS: atom_id res chain seq x y z
N MET A 1 18.14 -11.18 49.47
CA MET A 1 17.31 -12.37 49.27
C MET A 1 16.47 -12.55 50.53
N GLY A 2 15.15 -12.40 50.45
CA GLY A 2 14.21 -12.57 51.57
C GLY A 2 13.81 -11.29 52.32
N LYS A 3 12.89 -10.51 51.72
CA LYS A 3 11.92 -9.54 52.32
C LYS A 3 11.75 -8.33 51.40
N LEU A 4 10.83 -8.42 50.44
CA LEU A 4 10.26 -7.26 49.72
C LEU A 4 8.93 -7.60 49.03
N ILE A 5 8.21 -8.62 49.52
CA ILE A 5 6.89 -8.98 48.99
C ILE A 5 5.96 -9.09 50.17
N GLU A 6 5.36 -7.96 50.58
CA GLU A 6 4.07 -8.05 51.24
C GLU A 6 3.25 -6.75 51.11
N GLN A 7 2.01 -6.98 50.65
CA GLN A 7 0.79 -6.18 50.78
C GLN A 7 0.48 -5.12 49.72
N GLY A 8 -0.51 -5.48 48.87
CA GLY A 8 -1.26 -4.54 48.04
C GLY A 8 -2.16 -5.20 47.01
N THR A 9 -3.44 -5.41 47.36
CA THR A 9 -4.62 -5.71 46.51
C THR A 9 -4.97 -7.16 46.15
N ASN A 10 -6.24 -7.50 46.36
CA ASN A 10 -6.94 -8.79 46.16
C ASN A 10 -7.05 -9.22 44.68
N GLY A 11 -5.94 -9.31 43.96
CA GLY A 11 -5.87 -9.93 42.63
C GLY A 11 -4.46 -10.47 42.39
N ARG A 12 -4.32 -11.78 42.17
CA ARG A 12 -3.01 -12.43 41.92
C ARG A 12 -2.33 -11.71 40.74
N GLY A 13 -1.18 -11.09 40.99
CA GLY A 13 -0.34 -10.46 39.97
C GLY A 13 0.17 -11.48 38.94
N LEU A 14 0.81 -10.99 37.87
CA LEU A 14 1.61 -11.85 37.00
C LEU A 14 2.93 -12.13 37.70
N GLU A 15 3.17 -13.37 38.11
CA GLU A 15 4.38 -13.77 38.82
C GLU A 15 5.26 -14.59 37.89
N ILE A 16 6.54 -14.25 37.87
CA ILE A 16 7.57 -14.82 37.01
C ILE A 16 8.71 -15.24 37.94
N PHE A 17 9.11 -16.50 37.87
CA PHE A 17 10.16 -17.07 38.72
C PHE A 17 11.26 -17.71 37.88
N GLY A 18 12.51 -17.43 38.26
CA GLY A 18 13.71 -18.04 37.69
C GLY A 18 13.84 -17.85 36.17
N THR A 19 13.77 -16.61 35.69
CA THR A 19 13.96 -16.34 34.24
C THR A 19 15.43 -16.18 33.89
N ARG A 20 15.88 -16.90 32.86
CA ARG A 20 17.29 -16.96 32.41
C ARG A 20 17.47 -16.72 30.90
N VAL A 21 16.46 -16.19 30.23
CA VAL A 21 16.52 -15.89 28.80
C VAL A 21 17.63 -14.87 28.49
N HIS A 22 18.51 -15.21 27.54
CA HIS A 22 19.66 -14.42 27.11
C HIS A 22 20.64 -14.07 28.25
N ASN A 23 20.57 -12.85 28.78
CA ASN A 23 21.46 -12.34 29.82
C ASN A 23 20.78 -12.16 31.18
N LEU A 24 19.51 -12.58 31.31
CA LEU A 24 18.77 -12.53 32.57
C LEU A 24 19.38 -13.49 33.59
N GLN A 25 19.55 -13.01 34.83
CA GLN A 25 20.28 -13.71 35.89
C GLN A 25 19.32 -14.31 36.92
N ASP A 26 18.55 -15.31 36.51
CA ASP A 26 17.64 -16.07 37.38
C ASP A 26 16.69 -15.16 38.16
N ILE A 27 15.98 -14.30 37.41
CA ILE A 27 15.19 -13.22 38.01
C ILE A 27 13.79 -13.69 38.40
N ASP A 28 13.35 -13.19 39.56
CA ASP A 28 11.97 -13.26 40.03
C ASP A 28 11.33 -11.88 39.94
N LEU A 29 10.09 -11.82 39.47
CA LEU A 29 9.35 -10.57 39.29
C LEU A 29 7.85 -10.78 39.50
N VAL A 30 7.20 -9.85 40.21
CA VAL A 30 5.74 -9.79 40.33
C VAL A 30 5.24 -8.49 39.68
N ILE A 31 4.36 -8.61 38.70
CA ILE A 31 3.81 -7.49 37.95
C ILE A 31 2.34 -7.29 38.33
N PRO A 32 1.91 -6.08 38.73
CA PRO A 32 0.52 -5.82 39.07
C PRO A 32 -0.39 -5.93 37.84
N ARG A 33 -1.54 -6.57 37.99
CA ARG A 33 -2.57 -6.68 36.94
C ARG A 33 -3.38 -5.38 36.81
N TYR A 34 -3.93 -5.15 35.62
CA TYR A 34 -4.77 -4.00 35.27
C TYR A 34 -4.07 -2.65 35.48
N LYS A 35 -2.75 -2.65 35.35
CA LYS A 35 -1.88 -1.49 35.51
C LYS A 35 -1.07 -1.24 34.25
N LEU A 36 -0.67 0.02 34.07
CA LEU A 36 0.34 0.44 33.11
C LEU A 36 1.70 0.30 33.77
N VAL A 37 2.47 -0.67 33.32
CA VAL A 37 3.78 -1.04 33.85
C VAL A 37 4.86 -0.65 32.83
N VAL A 38 5.86 0.10 33.26
CA VAL A 38 6.98 0.49 32.38
C VAL A 38 8.26 -0.26 32.75
N PHE A 39 8.84 -0.95 31.78
CA PHE A 39 10.17 -1.53 31.88
C PHE A 39 11.19 -0.54 31.34
N THR A 40 12.16 -0.18 32.17
CA THR A 40 13.21 0.78 31.83
C THR A 40 14.60 0.27 32.21
N GLY A 41 15.64 1.04 31.89
CA GLY A 41 17.03 0.67 32.11
C GLY A 41 17.90 0.75 30.87
N ILE A 42 19.20 0.49 30.98
CA ILE A 42 20.17 0.74 29.92
C ILE A 42 19.92 -0.13 28.66
N SER A 43 20.29 0.36 27.47
CA SER A 43 20.23 -0.46 26.25
C SER A 43 21.04 -1.76 26.41
N GLY A 44 20.44 -2.90 26.07
CA GLY A 44 21.04 -4.22 26.29
C GLY A 44 21.01 -4.73 27.74
N SER A 45 20.25 -4.10 28.64
CA SER A 45 20.14 -4.57 30.03
C SER A 45 19.28 -5.83 30.22
N GLY A 46 18.50 -6.23 29.21
CA GLY A 46 17.60 -7.41 29.26
C GLY A 46 16.11 -7.09 29.24
N LYS A 47 15.71 -5.83 29.01
CA LYS A 47 14.29 -5.41 28.93
C LYS A 47 13.48 -6.21 27.91
N SER A 48 13.94 -6.26 26.67
CA SER A 48 13.27 -6.99 25.59
C SER A 48 13.33 -8.49 25.82
N SER A 49 14.42 -9.02 26.39
CA SER A 49 14.54 -10.43 26.77
C SER A 49 13.45 -10.85 27.75
N LEU A 50 13.11 -9.98 28.72
CA LEU A 50 12.04 -10.24 29.68
C LEU A 50 10.66 -10.01 29.06
N ALA A 51 10.43 -8.86 28.41
CA ALA A 51 9.12 -8.50 27.88
C ALA A 51 8.68 -9.40 26.71
N PHE A 52 9.55 -9.58 25.71
CA PHE A 52 9.22 -10.25 24.46
C PHE A 52 9.68 -11.71 24.45
N ASP A 53 10.95 -11.96 24.76
CA ASP A 53 11.50 -13.31 24.62
C ASP A 53 11.10 -14.25 25.77
N THR A 54 10.54 -13.70 26.86
CA THR A 54 9.99 -14.48 27.99
C THR A 54 8.47 -14.35 28.09
N ILE A 55 7.95 -13.18 28.46
CA ILE A 55 6.52 -13.02 28.80
C ILE A 55 5.64 -13.20 27.54
N TYR A 56 5.95 -12.49 26.45
CA TYR A 56 5.21 -12.63 25.19
C TYR A 56 5.38 -14.03 24.60
N ALA A 57 6.61 -14.56 24.54
CA ALA A 57 6.87 -15.89 24.00
C ALA A 57 6.07 -16.97 24.74
N GLU A 58 6.06 -16.96 26.08
CA GLU A 58 5.29 -17.91 26.88
C GLU A 58 3.77 -17.71 26.69
N GLY A 59 3.32 -16.46 26.60
CA GLY A 59 1.90 -16.13 26.39
C GLY A 59 1.39 -16.61 25.03
N GLN A 60 2.15 -16.34 23.98
CA GLN A 60 1.87 -16.81 22.63
C GLN A 60 1.89 -18.34 22.58
N ARG A 61 2.89 -18.98 23.19
CA ARG A 61 2.98 -20.44 23.26
C ARG A 61 1.74 -21.05 23.92
N ARG A 62 1.35 -20.58 25.12
CA ARG A 62 0.17 -21.07 25.85
C ARG A 62 -1.11 -20.88 25.05
N TYR A 63 -1.27 -19.73 24.39
CA TYR A 63 -2.41 -19.48 23.51
C TYR A 63 -2.42 -20.40 22.29
N MET A 64 -1.26 -20.66 21.67
CA MET A 64 -1.15 -21.61 20.56
C MET A 64 -1.43 -23.06 20.99
N GLU A 65 -1.13 -23.43 22.23
CA GLU A 65 -1.42 -24.76 22.78
C GLU A 65 -2.93 -25.04 22.92
N THR A 66 -3.78 -24.01 22.98
CA THR A 66 -5.24 -24.19 23.00
C THR A 66 -5.83 -24.53 21.63
N PHE A 67 -5.06 -24.44 20.55
CA PHE A 67 -5.53 -24.79 19.21
C PHE A 67 -5.67 -26.32 19.04
N SER A 68 -6.54 -26.71 18.10
CA SER A 68 -6.75 -28.11 17.73
C SER A 68 -5.43 -28.81 17.36
N ALA A 69 -5.35 -30.13 17.61
CA ALA A 69 -4.17 -30.92 17.30
C ALA A 69 -3.75 -30.77 15.82
N TYR A 70 -4.73 -30.67 14.91
CA TYR A 70 -4.51 -30.41 13.49
C TYR A 70 -3.85 -29.05 13.25
N ALA A 71 -4.39 -27.96 13.80
CA ALA A 71 -3.81 -26.63 13.61
C ALA A 71 -2.39 -26.53 14.17
N ARG A 72 -2.11 -27.18 15.31
CA ARG A 72 -0.76 -27.25 15.89
C ARG A 72 0.27 -27.92 14.96
N GLN A 73 -0.15 -28.90 14.17
CA GLN A 73 0.72 -29.56 13.19
C GLN A 73 1.22 -28.61 12.10
N PHE A 74 0.41 -27.61 11.70
CA PHE A 74 0.80 -26.61 10.68
C PHE A 74 1.59 -25.44 11.25
N ILE A 75 1.29 -25.03 12.48
CA ILE A 75 1.95 -23.89 13.13
C ILE A 75 3.36 -24.27 13.59
N GLY A 76 3.58 -25.54 13.94
CA GLY A 76 4.85 -26.05 14.44
C GLY A 76 4.99 -25.90 15.96
N ASN A 77 6.11 -26.38 16.50
CA ASN A 77 6.43 -26.26 17.93
C ASN A 77 7.17 -24.94 18.18
N PHE A 78 6.69 -24.17 19.15
CA PHE A 78 7.40 -22.99 19.65
C PHE A 78 8.43 -23.43 20.69
N GLU A 79 9.62 -22.83 20.61
CA GLU A 79 10.65 -23.00 21.62
C GLU A 79 10.17 -22.44 22.97
N ARG A 80 10.36 -23.21 24.04
CA ARG A 80 9.98 -22.76 25.38
C ARG A 80 11.04 -21.78 25.88
N PRO A 81 10.65 -20.60 26.39
CA PRO A 81 11.60 -19.70 27.03
C PRO A 81 12.20 -20.37 28.28
N ASP A 82 13.46 -20.04 28.60
CA ASP A 82 14.15 -20.51 29.80
C ASP A 82 13.63 -19.76 31.04
N VAL A 83 12.57 -20.30 31.62
CA VAL A 83 11.90 -19.81 32.83
C VAL A 83 11.37 -20.97 33.65
N ASP A 84 11.52 -20.92 34.97
CA ASP A 84 11.05 -21.99 35.85
C ASP A 84 9.53 -22.01 35.97
N LYS A 85 8.91 -20.84 36.19
CA LYS A 85 7.47 -20.75 36.39
C LYS A 85 6.93 -19.37 36.06
N ILE A 86 5.81 -19.34 35.31
CA ILE A 86 5.00 -18.13 35.11
C ILE A 86 3.55 -18.41 35.50
N THR A 87 3.01 -17.66 36.46
CA THR A 87 1.63 -17.75 36.95
C THR A 87 0.88 -16.45 36.64
N GLY A 88 -0.44 -16.54 36.45
CA GLY A 88 -1.25 -15.34 36.19
C GLY A 88 -0.96 -14.69 34.83
N LEU A 89 -0.61 -15.47 33.80
CA LEU A 89 -0.43 -14.95 32.43
C LEU A 89 -1.76 -14.93 31.68
N SER A 90 -2.16 -13.75 31.20
CA SER A 90 -3.30 -13.55 30.30
C SER A 90 -2.90 -13.83 28.84
N PRO A 91 -3.85 -13.96 27.89
CA PRO A 91 -3.53 -13.88 26.47
C PRO A 91 -2.72 -12.61 26.17
N VAL A 92 -1.63 -12.76 25.41
CA VAL A 92 -0.66 -11.68 25.21
C VAL A 92 -0.70 -11.18 23.77
N VAL A 93 -0.69 -9.86 23.60
CA VAL A 93 -0.60 -9.18 22.31
C VAL A 93 0.64 -8.29 22.30
N SER A 94 1.54 -8.49 21.34
CA SER A 94 2.71 -7.63 21.15
C SER A 94 2.49 -6.55 20.08
N ILE A 95 2.97 -5.34 20.38
CA ILE A 95 3.01 -4.20 19.46
C ILE A 95 4.46 -3.73 19.33
N GLU A 96 5.23 -4.50 18.56
CA GLU A 96 6.66 -4.29 18.28
C GLU A 96 6.90 -3.32 17.11
N GLN A 97 8.13 -2.83 17.00
CA GLN A 97 8.65 -2.04 15.89
C GLN A 97 8.97 -2.86 14.64
N LYS A 98 8.25 -3.96 14.39
CA LYS A 98 8.46 -4.74 13.17
C LYS A 98 8.01 -3.92 11.96
N SER A 99 8.85 -3.91 10.93
CA SER A 99 8.60 -3.15 9.69
C SER A 99 7.21 -3.46 9.13
N ALA A 100 6.47 -2.41 8.74
CA ALA A 100 5.15 -2.50 8.16
C ALA A 100 5.07 -3.58 7.04
N ASN A 101 3.90 -4.19 6.91
CA ASN A 101 3.64 -5.20 5.89
C ASN A 101 4.05 -4.67 4.50
N LYS A 102 5.01 -5.34 3.86
CA LYS A 102 5.60 -4.90 2.58
C LYS A 102 4.72 -5.21 1.37
N ASN A 103 3.54 -5.80 1.60
CA ASN A 103 2.58 -6.07 0.54
C ASN A 103 2.15 -4.75 -0.13
N PRO A 104 2.39 -4.57 -1.44
CA PRO A 104 2.07 -3.32 -2.14
C PRO A 104 0.57 -3.00 -2.18
N ARG A 105 -0.30 -4.00 -1.97
CA ARG A 105 -1.75 -3.81 -1.89
C ARG A 105 -2.22 -3.35 -0.51
N SER A 106 -1.40 -3.46 0.52
CA SER A 106 -1.80 -3.01 1.85
C SER A 106 -1.70 -1.48 1.97
N THR A 107 -2.72 -0.89 2.58
CA THR A 107 -2.90 0.53 2.85
C THR A 107 -3.28 0.75 4.31
N VAL A 108 -3.20 1.99 4.79
CA VAL A 108 -3.70 2.37 6.11
C VAL A 108 -5.14 1.89 6.30
N GLY A 109 -6.02 2.17 5.34
CA GLY A 109 -7.44 1.81 5.43
C GLY A 109 -7.73 0.32 5.45
N THR A 110 -6.88 -0.51 4.82
CA THR A 110 -7.00 -1.98 4.92
C THR A 110 -6.44 -2.54 6.21
N ILE A 111 -5.45 -1.88 6.83
CA ILE A 111 -4.90 -2.34 8.11
C ILE A 111 -5.86 -2.00 9.25
N THR A 112 -6.50 -0.83 9.16
CA THR A 112 -7.44 -0.35 10.18
C THR A 112 -8.87 -0.84 9.98
N GLU A 113 -9.13 -1.55 8.88
CA GLU A 113 -10.44 -2.02 8.40
C GLU A 113 -11.45 -0.88 8.13
N VAL A 114 -11.05 0.40 8.28
CA VAL A 114 -11.91 1.55 7.96
C VAL A 114 -12.35 1.50 6.51
N TYR A 115 -11.46 1.07 5.61
CA TYR A 115 -11.80 0.93 4.19
C TYR A 115 -12.84 -0.18 3.96
N ASP A 116 -12.87 -1.24 4.79
CA ASP A 116 -13.85 -2.30 4.66
C ASP A 116 -15.26 -1.87 5.09
N PHE A 117 -15.35 -1.06 6.15
CA PHE A 117 -16.61 -0.42 6.51
C PHE A 117 -17.05 0.64 5.48
N LEU A 118 -16.11 1.39 4.87
CA LEU A 118 -16.44 2.28 3.75
C LEU A 118 -16.99 1.50 2.56
N ARG A 119 -16.38 0.37 2.19
CA ARG A 119 -16.89 -0.50 1.12
C ARG A 119 -18.31 -0.98 1.41
N LEU A 120 -18.59 -1.34 2.67
CA LEU A 120 -19.92 -1.73 3.11
C LEU A 120 -20.91 -0.56 3.04
N LEU A 121 -20.51 0.64 3.47
CA LEU A 121 -21.31 1.86 3.37
C LEU A 121 -21.70 2.15 1.92
N PHE A 122 -20.72 2.14 1.01
CA PHE A 122 -20.94 2.36 -0.42
C PHE A 122 -21.86 1.31 -1.04
N ALA A 123 -21.69 0.03 -0.68
CA ALA A 123 -22.57 -1.03 -1.17
C ALA A 123 -24.03 -0.88 -0.72
N ARG A 124 -24.29 -0.18 0.39
CA ARG A 124 -25.64 -0.06 0.97
C ARG A 124 -26.38 1.20 0.57
N ILE A 125 -25.71 2.35 0.50
CA ILE A 125 -26.39 3.65 0.38
C ILE A 125 -25.90 4.53 -0.79
N ALA A 126 -24.85 4.13 -1.50
CA ALA A 126 -24.34 4.93 -2.62
C ALA A 126 -25.33 4.98 -3.78
N ASP A 127 -25.41 6.16 -4.40
CA ASP A 127 -26.12 6.34 -5.65
C ASP A 127 -25.15 6.11 -6.82
N ALA A 128 -25.59 5.33 -7.81
CA ALA A 128 -24.81 5.05 -9.01
C ALA A 128 -25.03 6.15 -10.07
N TYR A 129 -23.97 6.52 -10.77
CA TYR A 129 -23.98 7.50 -11.86
C TYR A 129 -23.37 6.91 -13.13
N SER A 130 -23.81 7.39 -14.28
CA SER A 130 -23.28 6.97 -15.58
C SER A 130 -21.89 7.56 -15.82
N TYR A 131 -20.88 6.75 -16.13
CA TYR A 131 -19.56 7.28 -16.48
C TYR A 131 -19.50 7.95 -17.86
N VAL A 132 -20.58 7.87 -18.64
CA VAL A 132 -20.70 8.47 -19.97
C VAL A 132 -21.45 9.80 -19.89
N THR A 133 -22.53 9.86 -19.12
CA THR A 133 -23.45 11.03 -19.09
C THR A 133 -23.48 11.76 -17.75
N ASP A 134 -22.86 11.20 -16.70
CA ASP A 134 -22.90 11.65 -15.30
C ASP A 134 -24.32 11.77 -14.72
N GLU A 135 -25.33 11.21 -15.40
CA GLU A 135 -26.70 11.13 -14.92
C GLU A 135 -26.84 10.01 -13.88
N LYS A 136 -27.74 10.22 -12.91
CA LYS A 136 -28.08 9.22 -11.89
C LYS A 136 -28.68 7.98 -12.57
N MET A 137 -28.11 6.82 -12.27
CA MET A 137 -28.64 5.55 -12.74
C MET A 137 -29.94 5.22 -12.01
N VAL A 138 -30.84 4.60 -12.75
CA VAL A 138 -32.15 4.20 -12.26
C VAL A 138 -32.29 2.69 -12.39
N ARG A 139 -33.12 2.12 -11.52
CA ARG A 139 -33.64 0.77 -11.65
C ARG A 139 -35.14 0.85 -11.46
N TYR A 140 -35.87 0.01 -12.18
CA TYR A 140 -37.32 -0.02 -12.09
C TYR A 140 -37.79 -1.43 -11.73
N SER A 141 -38.79 -1.52 -10.86
CA SER A 141 -39.56 -2.77 -10.75
C SER A 141 -40.37 -3.00 -12.02
N GLU A 142 -40.75 -4.24 -12.28
CA GLU A 142 -41.58 -4.57 -13.43
C GLU A 142 -42.87 -3.74 -13.47
N GLU A 143 -43.55 -3.59 -12.33
CA GLU A 143 -44.74 -2.75 -12.20
C GLU A 143 -44.46 -1.27 -12.48
N GLN A 144 -43.31 -0.75 -12.05
CA GLN A 144 -42.91 0.64 -12.33
C GLN A 144 -42.65 0.85 -13.82
N ILE A 145 -42.00 -0.12 -14.49
CA ILE A 145 -41.79 -0.09 -15.95
C ILE A 145 -43.13 -0.04 -16.67
N ILE A 146 -44.05 -0.96 -16.32
CA ILE A 146 -45.38 -1.02 -16.92
C ILE A 146 -46.12 0.30 -16.71
N LYS A 147 -46.12 0.84 -15.48
CA LYS A 147 -46.76 2.11 -15.15
C LYS A 147 -46.17 3.28 -15.95
N LEU A 148 -44.84 3.38 -16.04
CA LEU A 148 -44.15 4.43 -16.78
C LEU A 148 -44.45 4.36 -18.28
N ILE A 149 -44.44 3.16 -18.87
CA ILE A 149 -44.76 2.97 -20.28
C ILE A 149 -46.21 3.37 -20.54
N SER A 150 -47.15 2.91 -19.71
CA SER A 150 -48.58 3.26 -19.85
C SER A 150 -48.85 4.76 -19.72
N GLN A 151 -48.13 5.47 -18.84
CA GLN A 151 -48.33 6.91 -18.62
C GLN A 151 -47.65 7.79 -19.69
N GLN A 152 -46.39 7.50 -20.04
CA GLN A 152 -45.60 8.40 -20.90
C GLN A 152 -45.88 8.23 -22.39
N TYR A 153 -46.30 7.03 -22.81
CA TYR A 153 -46.56 6.74 -24.23
C TYR A 153 -48.05 6.68 -24.55
N GLN A 154 -48.92 7.25 -23.69
CA GLN A 154 -50.35 7.28 -23.93
C GLN A 154 -50.66 7.96 -25.28
N GLY A 155 -51.42 7.26 -26.14
CA GLY A 155 -51.75 7.73 -27.49
C GLY A 155 -50.63 7.58 -28.52
N LYS A 156 -49.49 6.99 -28.16
CA LYS A 156 -48.35 6.77 -29.07
C LYS A 156 -48.22 5.32 -29.54
N HIS A 157 -47.52 5.15 -30.66
CA HIS A 157 -47.11 3.85 -31.18
C HIS A 157 -45.68 3.56 -30.74
N ILE A 158 -45.51 2.45 -30.01
CA ILE A 158 -44.21 2.06 -29.45
C ILE A 158 -43.81 0.66 -29.90
N ILE A 159 -42.50 0.44 -30.00
CA ILE A 159 -41.90 -0.88 -30.21
C ILE A 159 -41.14 -1.27 -28.94
N LEU A 160 -41.49 -2.42 -28.36
CA LEU A 160 -40.69 -3.03 -27.30
C LEU A 160 -39.60 -3.89 -27.92
N LEU A 161 -38.38 -3.62 -27.49
CA LEU A 161 -37.15 -4.22 -28.00
C LEU A 161 -36.42 -4.91 -26.84
N ALA A 162 -35.89 -6.10 -27.08
CA ALA A 162 -34.98 -6.79 -26.17
C ALA A 162 -33.55 -6.72 -26.71
N PRO A 163 -32.62 -6.02 -26.04
CA PRO A 163 -31.24 -5.91 -26.51
C PRO A 163 -30.50 -7.25 -26.35
N LEU A 164 -30.04 -7.84 -27.46
CA LEU A 164 -29.30 -9.11 -27.47
C LEU A 164 -27.78 -8.90 -27.59
N VAL A 165 -27.37 -7.95 -28.43
CA VAL A 165 -25.97 -7.59 -28.66
C VAL A 165 -25.85 -6.09 -28.65
N LYS A 166 -24.83 -5.56 -27.96
CA LYS A 166 -24.55 -4.13 -27.90
C LYS A 166 -23.08 -3.88 -28.23
N GLY A 167 -22.79 -3.21 -29.34
CA GLY A 167 -21.48 -2.71 -29.74
C GLY A 167 -20.39 -3.77 -29.89
N ARG A 168 -20.70 -4.97 -30.38
CA ARG A 168 -19.73 -6.07 -30.52
C ARG A 168 -19.55 -6.51 -31.97
N LYS A 169 -18.33 -6.93 -32.31
CA LYS A 169 -18.00 -7.45 -33.65
C LYS A 169 -18.42 -8.91 -33.80
N GLY A 170 -19.03 -9.25 -34.93
CA GLY A 170 -19.37 -10.63 -35.24
C GLY A 170 -20.46 -10.78 -36.30
N HIS A 171 -20.50 -11.95 -36.91
CA HIS A 171 -21.51 -12.29 -37.92
C HIS A 171 -22.89 -12.70 -37.38
N TYR A 172 -22.98 -13.07 -36.09
CA TYR A 172 -24.21 -13.38 -35.34
C TYR A 172 -25.26 -14.31 -36.01
N ARG A 173 -24.87 -15.14 -36.99
CA ARG A 173 -25.80 -16.02 -37.71
C ARG A 173 -26.58 -16.96 -36.78
N GLU A 174 -25.89 -17.65 -35.87
CA GLU A 174 -26.53 -18.57 -34.92
C GLU A 174 -27.54 -17.86 -34.00
N LEU A 175 -27.21 -16.65 -33.56
CA LEU A 175 -28.10 -15.82 -32.75
C LEU A 175 -29.37 -15.46 -33.55
N LEU A 176 -29.22 -14.95 -34.77
CA LEU A 176 -30.36 -14.55 -35.62
C LEU A 176 -31.23 -15.76 -36.00
N GLU A 177 -30.63 -16.91 -36.29
CA GLU A 177 -31.38 -18.15 -36.51
C GLU A 177 -32.12 -18.61 -35.25
N SER A 178 -31.54 -18.45 -34.06
CA SER A 178 -32.20 -18.80 -32.80
C SER A 178 -33.42 -17.93 -32.53
N VAL A 179 -33.32 -16.62 -32.77
CA VAL A 179 -34.43 -15.67 -32.65
C VAL A 179 -35.56 -16.02 -33.64
N ARG A 180 -35.20 -16.37 -34.88
CA ARG A 180 -36.18 -16.79 -35.89
C ARG A 180 -36.87 -18.11 -35.52
N LYS A 181 -36.13 -19.09 -34.98
CA LYS A 181 -36.67 -20.37 -34.50
C LYS A 181 -37.63 -20.20 -33.31
N GLN A 182 -37.45 -19.15 -32.51
CA GLN A 182 -38.39 -18.78 -31.45
C GLN A 182 -39.68 -18.13 -31.97
N GLY A 183 -39.79 -17.87 -33.29
CA GLY A 183 -41.00 -17.37 -33.94
C GLY A 183 -41.03 -15.85 -34.16
N TYR A 184 -39.95 -15.13 -33.85
CA TYR A 184 -39.86 -13.69 -34.13
C TYR A 184 -39.53 -13.44 -35.61
N SER A 185 -40.25 -12.51 -36.23
CA SER A 185 -40.12 -12.17 -37.65
C SER A 185 -39.25 -10.95 -37.92
N LYS A 186 -39.03 -10.08 -36.93
CA LYS A 186 -38.30 -8.82 -37.07
C LYS A 186 -37.20 -8.66 -36.03
N VAL A 187 -36.12 -8.03 -36.45
CA VAL A 187 -34.98 -7.66 -35.61
C VAL A 187 -34.56 -6.24 -35.98
N ARG A 188 -34.07 -5.47 -35.03
CA ARG A 188 -33.43 -4.19 -35.28
C ARG A 188 -31.92 -4.41 -35.23
N VAL A 189 -31.24 -4.06 -36.33
CA VAL A 189 -29.78 -4.18 -36.46
C VAL A 189 -29.23 -2.82 -36.84
N ASP A 190 -28.28 -2.33 -36.05
CA ASP A 190 -27.60 -1.03 -36.24
C ASP A 190 -28.61 0.12 -36.44
N GLY A 191 -29.67 0.11 -35.61
CA GLY A 191 -30.74 1.10 -35.63
C GLY A 191 -31.84 0.85 -36.67
N VAL A 192 -31.68 -0.08 -37.62
CA VAL A 192 -32.63 -0.34 -38.71
C VAL A 192 -33.41 -1.63 -38.48
N ILE A 193 -34.74 -1.58 -38.54
CA ILE A 193 -35.59 -2.77 -38.42
C ILE A 193 -35.58 -3.54 -39.74
N ARG A 194 -35.30 -4.84 -39.67
CA ARG A 194 -35.22 -5.78 -40.79
C ARG A 194 -36.03 -7.04 -40.50
N GLU A 195 -36.50 -7.70 -41.55
CA GLU A 195 -37.11 -9.03 -41.43
C GLU A 195 -36.03 -10.11 -41.32
N LEU A 196 -36.31 -11.15 -40.52
CA LEU A 196 -35.38 -12.25 -40.27
C LEU A 196 -35.48 -13.30 -41.38
N GLU A 197 -34.45 -13.37 -42.21
CA GLU A 197 -34.34 -14.35 -43.30
C GLU A 197 -33.55 -15.60 -42.88
N PHE A 198 -33.75 -16.71 -43.62
CA PHE A 198 -32.94 -17.91 -43.41
C PHE A 198 -31.47 -17.64 -43.75
N GLY A 199 -30.55 -17.96 -42.83
CA GLY A 199 -29.12 -17.77 -43.06
C GLY A 199 -28.66 -16.31 -43.02
N MET A 200 -29.47 -15.39 -42.50
CA MET A 200 -29.09 -13.99 -42.28
C MET A 200 -27.79 -13.92 -41.46
N GLN A 201 -26.83 -13.13 -41.95
CA GLN A 201 -25.53 -12.94 -41.31
C GLN A 201 -25.08 -11.48 -41.45
N LEU A 202 -24.35 -11.01 -40.45
CA LEU A 202 -23.77 -9.67 -40.40
C LEU A 202 -22.27 -9.69 -40.71
N ASP A 203 -21.67 -8.53 -40.86
CA ASP A 203 -20.24 -8.39 -41.17
C ASP A 203 -19.40 -8.74 -39.93
N ARG A 204 -18.51 -9.72 -40.06
CA ARG A 204 -17.68 -10.19 -38.94
C ARG A 204 -16.75 -9.11 -38.38
N TYR A 205 -16.35 -8.12 -39.18
CA TYR A 205 -15.32 -7.15 -38.81
C TYR A 205 -15.87 -5.80 -38.32
N LYS A 206 -17.19 -5.60 -38.44
CA LYS A 206 -17.90 -4.40 -37.98
C LYS A 206 -18.57 -4.64 -36.63
N THR A 207 -18.71 -3.58 -35.84
CA THR A 207 -19.46 -3.59 -34.58
C THR A 207 -20.95 -3.50 -34.88
N HIS A 208 -21.73 -4.36 -34.25
CA HIS A 208 -23.18 -4.41 -34.44
C HIS A 208 -23.94 -4.23 -33.12
N ASP A 209 -25.08 -3.55 -33.21
CA ASP A 209 -26.14 -3.51 -32.20
C ASP A 209 -27.32 -4.35 -32.72
N ILE A 210 -27.80 -5.30 -31.92
CA ILE A 210 -28.87 -6.23 -32.31
C ILE A 210 -29.93 -6.23 -31.21
N GLU A 211 -31.13 -5.75 -31.54
CA GLU A 211 -32.29 -5.79 -30.68
C GLU A 211 -33.42 -6.63 -31.29
N MET A 212 -33.95 -7.57 -30.51
CA MET A 212 -35.10 -8.37 -30.91
C MET A 212 -36.40 -7.57 -30.76
N VAL A 213 -37.24 -7.56 -31.80
CA VAL A 213 -38.54 -6.89 -31.75
C VAL A 213 -39.55 -7.81 -31.06
N ILE A 214 -40.00 -7.42 -29.87
CA ILE A 214 -40.90 -8.24 -29.04
C ILE A 214 -42.35 -8.01 -29.41
N ASP A 215 -42.79 -6.75 -29.38
CA ASP A 215 -44.17 -6.38 -29.73
C ASP A 215 -44.21 -4.92 -30.21
N ARG A 216 -45.23 -4.61 -31.02
CA ARG A 216 -45.54 -3.28 -31.54
C ARG A 216 -46.93 -2.90 -31.01
N ILE A 217 -46.97 -1.95 -30.09
CA ILE A 217 -48.17 -1.66 -29.28
C ILE A 217 -48.58 -0.20 -29.50
N THR A 218 -49.87 0.01 -29.77
CA THR A 218 -50.52 1.31 -29.64
C THR A 218 -51.05 1.44 -28.23
N VAL A 219 -50.59 2.43 -27.48
CA VAL A 219 -51.01 2.61 -26.08
C VAL A 219 -52.34 3.37 -26.05
N SER A 220 -53.43 2.67 -26.39
CA SER A 220 -54.82 3.07 -26.11
C SER A 220 -55.12 2.91 -24.61
N SER A 221 -56.09 3.68 -24.08
CA SER A 221 -56.49 3.84 -22.65
C SER A 221 -55.85 2.90 -21.60
N PRO A 222 -55.46 3.40 -20.40
CA PRO A 222 -54.63 2.67 -19.43
C PRO A 222 -55.08 1.26 -19.02
N GLU A 223 -56.36 0.91 -19.18
CA GLU A 223 -56.94 -0.38 -18.79
C GLU A 223 -56.92 -1.41 -19.93
N SER A 224 -57.12 -0.99 -21.18
CA SER A 224 -57.23 -1.91 -22.32
C SER A 224 -55.87 -2.46 -22.78
N SER A 225 -54.83 -1.62 -22.75
CA SER A 225 -53.49 -1.99 -23.24
C SER A 225 -52.61 -2.62 -22.16
N ARG A 226 -53.00 -2.57 -20.88
CA ARG A 226 -52.14 -2.96 -19.75
C ARG A 226 -51.72 -4.41 -19.79
N GLN A 227 -52.65 -5.35 -20.01
CA GLN A 227 -52.33 -6.78 -20.04
C GLN A 227 -51.33 -7.13 -21.15
N ARG A 228 -51.46 -6.48 -22.33
CA ARG A 228 -50.55 -6.70 -23.45
C ARG A 228 -49.17 -6.12 -23.17
N ILE A 229 -49.11 -4.90 -22.62
CA ILE A 229 -47.85 -4.27 -22.17
C ILE A 229 -47.15 -5.14 -21.13
N THR A 230 -47.87 -5.66 -20.12
CA THR A 230 -47.29 -6.54 -19.10
C THR A 230 -46.62 -7.78 -19.72
N ARG A 231 -47.31 -8.50 -20.61
CA ARG A 231 -46.74 -9.68 -21.27
C ARG A 231 -45.53 -9.34 -22.14
N ALA A 232 -45.60 -8.24 -22.89
CA ALA A 232 -44.50 -7.79 -23.72
C ALA A 232 -43.27 -7.36 -22.89
N VAL A 233 -43.47 -6.64 -21.78
CA VAL A 233 -42.41 -6.24 -20.85
C VAL A 233 -41.77 -7.47 -20.20
N GLN A 234 -42.55 -8.44 -19.72
CA GLN A 234 -42.02 -9.69 -19.15
C GLN A 234 -41.16 -10.46 -20.15
N THR A 235 -41.66 -10.58 -21.39
CA THR A 235 -40.94 -11.27 -22.46
C THR A 235 -39.66 -10.52 -22.84
N ALA A 236 -39.72 -9.19 -22.96
CA ALA A 236 -38.57 -8.35 -23.28
C ALA A 236 -37.49 -8.43 -22.20
N LEU A 237 -37.88 -8.35 -20.92
CA LEU A 237 -36.94 -8.48 -19.80
C LEU A 237 -36.30 -9.86 -19.74
N SER A 238 -37.07 -10.94 -19.95
CA SER A 238 -36.54 -12.31 -19.96
C SER A 238 -35.49 -12.50 -21.05
N GLN A 239 -35.81 -12.09 -22.28
CA GLN A 239 -34.93 -12.26 -23.45
C GLN A 239 -33.75 -11.28 -23.45
N GLY A 240 -33.95 -10.06 -22.97
CA GLY A 240 -32.94 -9.00 -22.88
C GLY A 240 -32.10 -9.04 -21.60
N LYS A 241 -32.09 -10.15 -20.86
CA LYS A 241 -31.35 -10.32 -19.59
C LYS A 241 -31.61 -9.20 -18.58
N ASN A 242 -32.89 -8.97 -18.27
CA ASN A 242 -33.40 -7.90 -17.42
C ASN A 242 -33.27 -6.47 -17.97
N MET A 243 -33.04 -6.32 -19.27
CA MET A 243 -33.10 -5.03 -19.97
C MET A 243 -34.19 -5.04 -21.02
N LEU A 244 -34.83 -3.89 -21.23
CA LEU A 244 -35.67 -3.65 -22.39
C LEU A 244 -35.41 -2.24 -22.94
N MET A 245 -35.82 -2.04 -24.18
CA MET A 245 -35.79 -0.76 -24.88
C MET A 245 -37.19 -0.47 -25.41
N VAL A 246 -37.62 0.78 -25.29
CA VAL A 246 -38.87 1.26 -25.89
C VAL A 246 -38.50 2.28 -26.93
N LEU A 247 -38.79 1.97 -28.19
CA LEU A 247 -38.67 2.92 -29.30
C LEU A 247 -40.02 3.57 -29.53
N ASP A 248 -40.06 4.89 -29.49
CA ASP A 248 -41.22 5.67 -29.90
C ASP A 248 -41.15 5.91 -31.42
N GLU A 249 -42.18 5.49 -32.14
CA GLU A 249 -42.20 5.62 -33.60
C GLU A 249 -42.44 7.04 -34.08
N SER A 250 -42.98 7.90 -33.21
CA SER A 250 -43.32 9.29 -33.56
C SER A 250 -42.10 10.21 -33.59
N ASP A 251 -41.13 10.01 -32.68
CA ASP A 251 -39.94 10.85 -32.56
C ASP A 251 -38.62 10.08 -32.79
N GLY A 252 -38.67 8.75 -32.97
CA GLY A 252 -37.51 7.90 -33.16
C GLY A 252 -36.63 7.75 -31.92
N LYS A 253 -37.03 8.30 -30.77
CA LYS A 253 -36.25 8.25 -29.53
C LYS A 253 -36.37 6.88 -28.89
N VAL A 254 -35.24 6.39 -28.41
CA VAL A 254 -35.16 5.13 -27.67
C VAL A 254 -34.98 5.44 -26.20
N ARG A 255 -35.85 4.88 -25.37
CA ARG A 255 -35.71 4.91 -23.93
C ARG A 255 -35.39 3.52 -23.41
N HIS A 256 -34.35 3.42 -22.61
CA HIS A 256 -33.95 2.16 -21.99
C HIS A 256 -34.67 1.98 -20.65
N PHE A 257 -34.95 0.73 -20.29
CA PHE A 257 -35.43 0.32 -18.97
C PHE A 257 -34.70 -0.95 -18.55
N SER A 258 -34.39 -1.08 -17.25
CA SER A 258 -33.78 -2.29 -16.72
C SER A 258 -34.22 -2.53 -15.27
N ARG A 259 -34.19 -3.81 -14.86
CA ARG A 259 -34.26 -4.17 -13.44
C ARG A 259 -32.93 -3.97 -12.73
N LEU A 260 -31.83 -3.89 -13.48
CA LEU A 260 -30.49 -3.56 -12.99
C LEU A 260 -30.30 -2.03 -13.05
N LEU A 261 -29.24 -1.55 -12.38
CA LEU A 261 -28.87 -0.14 -12.45
C LEU A 261 -28.49 0.21 -13.89
N MET A 262 -29.15 1.22 -14.45
CA MET A 262 -28.95 1.57 -15.85
C MET A 262 -29.08 3.08 -16.07
N CYS A 263 -28.28 3.61 -16.99
CA CYS A 263 -28.38 4.99 -17.44
C CYS A 263 -29.50 5.14 -18.48
N PRO A 264 -30.52 6.01 -18.25
CA PRO A 264 -31.62 6.21 -19.18
C PRO A 264 -31.19 6.64 -20.60
N ALA A 265 -30.14 7.47 -20.71
CA ALA A 265 -29.71 8.06 -21.96
C ALA A 265 -28.74 7.16 -22.76
N SER A 266 -27.71 6.60 -22.11
CA SER A 266 -26.68 5.78 -22.80
C SER A 266 -27.00 4.28 -22.81
N GLY A 267 -27.94 3.84 -21.97
CA GLY A 267 -28.29 2.43 -21.79
C GLY A 267 -27.15 1.57 -21.25
N ILE A 268 -26.10 2.15 -20.67
CA ILE A 268 -25.09 1.37 -19.92
C ILE A 268 -25.72 0.84 -18.64
N SER A 269 -25.36 -0.37 -18.24
CA SER A 269 -25.85 -1.02 -17.03
C SER A 269 -24.70 -1.41 -16.12
N TYR A 270 -24.89 -1.27 -14.80
CA TYR A 270 -23.98 -1.78 -13.79
C TYR A 270 -24.63 -2.94 -13.05
N ASP A 271 -23.79 -3.82 -12.51
CA ASP A 271 -24.22 -4.83 -11.54
C ASP A 271 -24.65 -4.17 -10.23
N GLU A 272 -25.35 -4.92 -9.38
CA GLU A 272 -25.70 -4.41 -8.05
C GLU A 272 -24.42 -4.18 -7.22
N PRO A 273 -24.33 -3.07 -6.48
CA PRO A 273 -23.14 -2.77 -5.72
C PRO A 273 -23.00 -3.72 -4.53
N GLU A 274 -21.93 -4.49 -4.54
CA GLU A 274 -21.50 -5.33 -3.43
C GLU A 274 -20.20 -4.76 -2.82
N PRO A 275 -19.85 -5.08 -1.56
CA PRO A 275 -18.61 -4.60 -0.95
C PRO A 275 -17.35 -4.97 -1.75
N ASN A 276 -17.36 -6.06 -2.51
CA ASN A 276 -16.26 -6.49 -3.38
C ASN A 276 -16.05 -5.56 -4.61
N THR A 277 -17.10 -4.88 -5.09
CA THR A 277 -17.09 -3.89 -6.17
C THR A 277 -16.19 -2.70 -5.82
N PHE A 278 -16.09 -2.39 -4.53
CA PHE A 278 -15.27 -1.30 -4.01
C PHE A 278 -13.89 -1.76 -3.49
N SER A 279 -13.54 -3.03 -3.72
CA SER A 279 -12.26 -3.60 -3.28
C SER A 279 -11.25 -3.66 -4.42
N PHE A 280 -10.11 -3.00 -4.25
CA PHE A 280 -8.96 -3.16 -5.14
C PHE A 280 -8.19 -4.48 -4.93
N ASN A 281 -8.55 -5.28 -3.91
CA ASN A 281 -8.02 -6.63 -3.72
C ASN A 281 -8.83 -7.70 -4.45
N SER A 282 -10.01 -7.33 -4.96
CA SER A 282 -10.93 -8.20 -5.68
C SER A 282 -10.89 -7.91 -7.18
N PRO A 283 -10.92 -8.93 -8.06
CA PRO A 283 -11.02 -8.70 -9.50
C PRO A 283 -12.31 -7.97 -9.92
N TYR A 284 -13.34 -7.99 -9.06
CA TYR A 284 -14.61 -7.29 -9.30
C TYR A 284 -14.46 -5.77 -9.21
N GLY A 285 -13.66 -5.25 -8.27
CA GLY A 285 -13.43 -3.81 -8.08
C GLY A 285 -12.08 -3.29 -8.56
N ALA A 286 -11.09 -4.16 -8.76
CA ALA A 286 -9.73 -3.76 -9.12
C ALA A 286 -9.61 -3.27 -10.57
N CYS A 287 -8.85 -2.19 -10.76
CA CYS A 287 -8.45 -1.72 -12.08
C CYS A 287 -7.70 -2.82 -12.86
N HIS A 288 -8.15 -3.10 -14.09
CA HIS A 288 -7.59 -4.16 -14.94
C HIS A 288 -6.13 -3.93 -15.36
N LYS A 289 -5.72 -2.67 -15.56
CA LYS A 289 -4.35 -2.36 -16.02
C LYS A 289 -3.30 -2.55 -14.93
N CYS A 290 -3.62 -2.18 -13.69
CA CYS A 290 -2.69 -2.28 -12.57
C CYS A 290 -3.01 -3.43 -11.60
N ASN A 291 -4.06 -4.22 -11.83
CA ASN A 291 -4.55 -5.27 -10.95
C ASN A 291 -4.69 -4.81 -9.48
N GLY A 292 -5.26 -3.61 -9.30
CA GLY A 292 -5.51 -3.02 -7.98
C GLY A 292 -4.28 -2.45 -7.27
N LEU A 293 -3.12 -2.32 -7.95
CA LEU A 293 -1.92 -1.74 -7.35
C LEU A 293 -1.91 -0.20 -7.35
N GLY A 294 -2.65 0.42 -8.26
CA GLY A 294 -2.65 1.89 -8.47
C GLY A 294 -1.41 2.43 -9.15
N LYS A 295 -0.29 1.71 -9.12
CA LYS A 295 0.96 2.08 -9.80
C LYS A 295 1.40 1.01 -10.78
N ILE A 296 1.97 1.44 -11.90
CA ILE A 296 2.60 0.55 -12.89
C ILE A 296 4.08 0.86 -12.99
N SER A 297 4.87 -0.14 -13.39
CA SER A 297 6.29 0.05 -13.67
C SER A 297 6.44 0.36 -15.16
N GLU A 298 6.84 1.58 -15.47
CA GLU A 298 7.06 2.05 -16.83
C GLU A 298 8.56 2.29 -17.04
N VAL A 299 9.07 1.99 -18.23
CA VAL A 299 10.48 2.16 -18.55
C VAL A 299 10.84 3.65 -18.65
N ASP A 300 11.92 4.06 -17.99
CA ASP A 300 12.40 5.45 -18.03
C ASP A 300 13.58 5.58 -19.00
N ILE A 301 13.38 6.35 -20.07
CA ILE A 301 14.40 6.60 -21.11
C ILE A 301 15.65 7.24 -20.49
N LYS A 302 15.51 8.09 -19.47
CA LYS A 302 16.66 8.72 -18.80
C LYS A 302 17.54 7.71 -18.06
N LYS A 303 16.98 6.57 -17.64
CA LYS A 303 17.75 5.47 -17.04
C LYS A 303 18.40 4.58 -18.09
N ILE A 304 17.80 4.47 -19.27
CA ILE A 304 18.40 3.77 -20.41
C ILE A 304 19.59 4.56 -20.96
N ILE A 305 19.42 5.86 -21.16
CA ILE A 305 20.43 6.78 -21.71
C ILE A 305 20.75 7.86 -20.66
N PRO A 306 21.54 7.53 -19.62
CA PRO A 306 21.86 8.48 -18.55
C PRO A 306 22.79 9.61 -19.02
N TYR A 307 23.64 9.33 -20.01
CA TYR A 307 24.65 10.27 -20.50
C TYR A 307 24.62 10.33 -22.03
N LYS A 308 23.99 11.37 -22.59
CA LYS A 308 23.84 11.50 -24.04
C LYS A 308 25.18 11.75 -24.78
N TYR A 309 26.18 12.31 -24.11
CA TYR A 309 27.51 12.53 -24.69
C TYR A 309 28.36 11.25 -24.79
N LYS A 310 27.96 10.13 -24.16
CA LYS A 310 28.68 8.86 -24.29
C LYS A 310 28.32 8.16 -25.60
N THR A 311 29.28 7.42 -26.14
CA THR A 311 29.09 6.60 -27.34
C THR A 311 28.44 5.27 -26.98
N ILE A 312 27.77 4.62 -27.94
CA ILE A 312 27.15 3.30 -27.72
C ILE A 312 28.22 2.27 -27.32
N ARG A 313 29.41 2.30 -27.94
CA ARG A 313 30.52 1.40 -27.64
C ARG A 313 30.97 1.46 -26.18
N LYS A 314 31.00 2.66 -25.58
CA LYS A 314 31.36 2.89 -24.17
C LYS A 314 30.16 2.81 -23.21
N GLY A 315 29.07 2.16 -23.63
CA GLY A 315 27.88 1.97 -22.80
C GLY A 315 27.00 3.20 -22.67
N GLY A 316 26.85 4.00 -23.73
CA GLY A 316 25.88 5.10 -23.79
C GLY A 316 24.43 4.65 -23.62
N ILE A 317 24.15 3.37 -23.92
CA ILE A 317 22.89 2.69 -23.64
C ILE A 317 23.12 1.69 -22.49
N SER A 318 22.72 2.10 -21.28
CA SER A 318 23.04 1.41 -20.02
C SER A 318 22.59 -0.07 -19.96
N PRO A 319 21.38 -0.46 -20.44
CA PRO A 319 20.95 -1.86 -20.45
C PRO A 319 21.86 -2.81 -21.25
N LEU A 320 22.55 -2.32 -22.28
CA LEU A 320 23.41 -3.14 -23.13
C LEU A 320 24.82 -3.31 -22.55
N GLY A 321 25.23 -2.38 -21.67
CA GLY A 321 26.58 -2.31 -21.13
C GLY A 321 27.60 -1.86 -22.19
N GLU A 322 28.88 -2.11 -21.91
CA GLU A 322 29.96 -1.89 -22.87
C GLU A 322 29.89 -2.88 -24.04
N TYR A 323 30.48 -2.48 -25.18
CA TYR A 323 30.48 -3.29 -26.39
C TYR A 323 30.94 -4.73 -26.14
N LYS A 324 30.12 -5.66 -26.59
CA LYS A 324 30.43 -7.09 -26.70
C LYS A 324 30.03 -7.53 -28.10
N ASN A 325 30.78 -8.45 -28.70
CA ASN A 325 30.45 -9.03 -30.00
C ASN A 325 29.25 -10.00 -29.87
N ASN A 326 28.08 -9.43 -29.61
CA ASN A 326 26.82 -10.12 -29.37
C ASN A 326 25.80 -9.74 -30.44
N TRP A 327 24.78 -10.58 -30.59
CA TRP A 327 23.74 -10.39 -31.59
C TRP A 327 23.09 -8.99 -31.55
N ILE A 328 22.82 -8.44 -30.36
CA ILE A 328 22.19 -7.13 -30.20
C ILE A 328 23.04 -5.94 -30.70
N PHE A 329 24.37 -5.99 -30.51
CA PHE A 329 25.26 -4.94 -31.03
C PHE A 329 25.35 -5.01 -32.56
N ASN A 330 25.33 -6.22 -33.15
CA ASN A 330 25.26 -6.39 -34.60
C ASN A 330 23.96 -5.79 -35.20
N GLN A 331 22.84 -5.85 -34.46
CA GLN A 331 21.59 -5.22 -34.90
C GLN A 331 21.67 -3.70 -34.84
N ILE A 332 22.28 -3.14 -33.80
CA ILE A 332 22.45 -1.69 -33.67
C ILE A 332 23.42 -1.15 -34.73
N GLU A 333 24.48 -1.88 -35.07
CA GLU A 333 25.36 -1.53 -36.20
C GLU A 333 24.59 -1.50 -37.52
N ALA A 334 23.70 -2.46 -37.76
CA ALA A 334 22.84 -2.46 -38.94
C ALA A 334 21.88 -1.26 -38.99
N ILE A 335 21.31 -0.87 -37.85
CA ILE A 335 20.52 0.35 -37.71
C ILE A 335 21.42 1.59 -37.98
N GLY A 336 22.65 1.56 -37.47
CA GLY A 336 23.72 2.53 -37.73
C GLY A 336 23.95 2.81 -39.21
N HIS A 337 24.19 1.75 -39.98
CA HIS A 337 24.40 1.85 -41.43
C HIS A 337 23.21 2.48 -42.17
N LYS A 338 21.98 2.23 -41.71
CA LYS A 338 20.77 2.77 -42.34
C LYS A 338 20.57 4.26 -42.06
N TYR A 339 20.79 4.68 -40.82
CA TYR A 339 20.53 6.05 -40.39
C TYR A 339 21.78 6.93 -40.36
N GLY A 340 22.94 6.41 -40.73
CA GLY A 340 24.18 7.16 -40.91
C GLY A 340 24.93 7.47 -39.61
N PHE A 341 24.97 6.54 -38.66
CA PHE A 341 25.80 6.65 -37.45
C PHE A 341 26.57 5.35 -37.18
N ASP A 342 27.65 5.44 -36.40
CA ASP A 342 28.43 4.29 -35.94
C ASP A 342 28.34 4.12 -34.40
N LEU A 343 28.89 3.04 -33.86
CA LEU A 343 28.86 2.80 -32.40
C LEU A 343 29.72 3.80 -31.61
N ASP A 344 30.59 4.54 -32.28
CA ASP A 344 31.50 5.53 -31.69
C ASP A 344 30.93 6.96 -31.76
N THR A 345 29.75 7.12 -32.35
CA THR A 345 28.98 8.35 -32.36
C THR A 345 28.37 8.60 -30.97
N PRO A 346 28.55 9.79 -30.37
CA PRO A 346 27.85 10.17 -29.14
C PRO A 346 26.34 10.08 -29.32
N VAL A 347 25.62 9.55 -28.32
CA VAL A 347 24.16 9.31 -28.42
C VAL A 347 23.36 10.59 -28.73
N GLU A 348 23.82 11.77 -28.30
CA GLU A 348 23.20 13.06 -28.64
C GLU A 348 23.28 13.45 -30.12
N ASN A 349 24.25 12.91 -30.85
CA ASN A 349 24.46 13.18 -32.27
C ASN A 349 23.81 12.14 -33.18
N ILE A 350 23.18 11.10 -32.60
CA ILE A 350 22.46 10.08 -33.35
C ILE A 350 21.08 10.64 -33.75
N PRO A 351 20.64 10.46 -35.01
CA PRO A 351 19.34 10.95 -35.45
C PRO A 351 18.17 10.44 -34.59
N ASP A 352 17.21 11.30 -34.27
CA ASP A 352 16.06 10.94 -33.40
C ASP A 352 15.28 9.73 -33.90
N LYS A 353 15.14 9.59 -35.22
CA LYS A 353 14.51 8.40 -35.84
C LYS A 353 15.27 7.13 -35.51
N ALA A 354 16.60 7.16 -35.54
CA ALA A 354 17.43 6.01 -35.19
C ALA A 354 17.34 5.66 -33.69
N ILE A 355 17.37 6.67 -32.81
CA ILE A 355 17.17 6.46 -31.37
C ILE A 355 15.79 5.85 -31.10
N SER A 356 14.75 6.34 -31.77
CA SER A 356 13.40 5.79 -31.67
C SER A 356 13.35 4.31 -32.10
N THR A 357 13.97 3.96 -33.23
CA THR A 357 14.10 2.58 -33.71
C THR A 357 14.84 1.70 -32.70
N ILE A 358 15.92 2.19 -32.09
CA ILE A 358 16.69 1.45 -31.07
C ILE A 358 15.84 1.23 -29.80
N LEU A 359 15.05 2.22 -29.39
CA LEU A 359 14.29 2.16 -28.13
C LEU A 359 12.98 1.36 -28.28
N TYR A 360 12.18 1.67 -29.29
CA TYR A 360 10.82 1.14 -29.46
C TYR A 360 10.73 -0.03 -30.45
N GLY A 361 11.80 -0.26 -31.20
CA GLY A 361 11.83 -1.27 -32.25
C GLY A 361 11.21 -0.76 -33.56
N SER A 362 11.30 -1.59 -34.59
CA SER A 362 10.64 -1.34 -35.87
C SER A 362 10.37 -2.66 -36.59
N ASN A 363 9.24 -2.74 -37.29
CA ASN A 363 8.89 -3.87 -38.15
C ASN A 363 9.52 -3.76 -39.56
N GLU A 364 10.54 -2.91 -39.71
CA GLU A 364 11.22 -2.74 -40.99
C GLU A 364 12.31 -3.81 -41.14
N THR A 365 12.38 -4.43 -42.31
CA THR A 365 13.39 -5.43 -42.61
C THR A 365 14.76 -4.76 -42.76
N PHE A 366 15.71 -5.12 -41.88
CA PHE A 366 17.10 -4.67 -42.01
C PHE A 366 17.92 -5.68 -42.81
N HIS A 367 18.66 -5.19 -43.80
CA HIS A 367 19.63 -6.00 -44.55
C HIS A 367 21.01 -5.87 -43.92
N VAL A 368 21.50 -6.95 -43.30
CA VAL A 368 22.85 -6.98 -42.72
C VAL A 368 23.78 -7.78 -43.63
N LYS A 369 24.88 -7.19 -44.09
CA LYS A 369 25.97 -7.93 -44.73
C LYS A 369 26.93 -8.41 -43.65
N LYS A 370 26.90 -9.71 -43.31
CA LYS A 370 28.02 -10.34 -42.60
C LYS A 370 28.91 -11.04 -43.61
N GLU A 371 30.13 -10.54 -43.77
CA GLU A 371 31.22 -11.28 -44.39
C GLU A 371 31.84 -12.18 -43.33
N TYR A 372 31.52 -13.46 -43.37
CA TYR A 372 32.30 -14.49 -42.70
C TYR A 372 32.73 -15.47 -43.79
N LEU A 373 34.04 -15.58 -44.04
CA LEU A 373 34.61 -16.56 -44.98
C LEU A 373 34.05 -16.48 -46.42
N GLY A 374 33.83 -15.27 -46.95
CA GLY A 374 33.43 -15.06 -48.35
C GLY A 374 31.97 -15.44 -48.69
N VAL A 375 31.12 -15.72 -47.69
CA VAL A 375 29.68 -15.98 -47.89
C VAL A 375 28.87 -14.83 -47.31
N THR A 376 28.24 -14.03 -48.18
CA THR A 376 27.23 -13.04 -47.78
C THR A 376 25.91 -13.74 -47.50
N SER A 377 25.48 -13.74 -46.23
CA SER A 377 24.15 -14.20 -45.84
C SER A 377 23.27 -13.02 -45.43
N THR A 378 22.18 -12.81 -46.15
CA THR A 378 21.14 -11.81 -45.86
C THR A 378 20.06 -12.42 -44.99
N TYR A 379 19.87 -11.88 -43.78
CA TYR A 379 18.74 -12.21 -42.91
C TYR A 379 17.94 -10.96 -42.58
N SER A 380 16.61 -11.09 -42.50
CA SER A 380 15.71 -10.04 -42.02
C SER A 380 15.76 -9.97 -40.49
N LEU A 381 15.99 -8.78 -39.96
CA LEU A 381 15.90 -8.54 -38.52
C LEU A 381 14.55 -7.89 -38.18
N ASP A 382 13.76 -8.58 -37.35
CA ASP A 382 12.71 -7.93 -36.57
C ASP A 382 13.34 -7.47 -35.25
N PHE A 383 13.59 -6.17 -35.13
CA PHE A 383 14.18 -5.60 -33.93
C PHE A 383 13.06 -5.12 -32.99
N GLU A 384 12.85 -5.85 -31.89
CA GLU A 384 11.77 -5.59 -30.94
C GLU A 384 11.92 -4.28 -30.14
N GLY A 385 13.14 -3.72 -30.07
CA GLY A 385 13.44 -2.52 -29.28
C GLY A 385 13.81 -2.80 -27.83
N ILE A 386 14.68 -1.96 -27.27
CA ILE A 386 15.21 -2.13 -25.90
C ILE A 386 14.12 -1.98 -24.83
N ILE A 387 13.15 -1.10 -25.04
CA ILE A 387 12.05 -0.88 -24.09
C ILE A 387 11.17 -2.14 -23.98
N ASN A 388 10.85 -2.76 -25.12
CA ASN A 388 10.06 -3.99 -25.15
C ASN A 388 10.83 -5.15 -24.53
N PHE A 389 12.12 -5.28 -24.82
CA PHE A 389 12.99 -6.25 -24.17
C PHE A 389 12.96 -6.11 -22.64
N ILE A 390 13.22 -4.92 -22.09
CA ILE A 390 13.17 -4.66 -20.63
C ILE A 390 11.79 -4.99 -20.06
N THR A 391 10.72 -4.59 -20.75
CA THR A 391 9.34 -4.82 -20.31
C THR A 391 9.01 -6.31 -20.27
N ASN A 392 9.43 -7.07 -21.27
CA ASN A 392 9.24 -8.52 -21.35
C ASN A 392 10.04 -9.24 -20.26
N GLN A 393 11.30 -8.86 -20.06
CA GLN A 393 12.15 -9.41 -18.98
C GLN A 393 11.60 -9.11 -17.58
N TYR A 394 10.92 -7.96 -17.39
CA TYR A 394 10.27 -7.64 -16.12
C TYR A 394 8.99 -8.46 -15.87
N LYS A 395 8.27 -8.82 -16.95
CA LYS A 395 7.07 -9.67 -16.90
C LYS A 395 7.40 -11.15 -16.74
N ASP A 396 8.57 -11.61 -17.18
CA ASP A 396 9.00 -12.98 -16.99
C ASP A 396 9.27 -13.28 -15.50
N TYR A 397 8.58 -14.30 -14.97
CA TYR A 397 8.67 -14.71 -13.57
C TYR A 397 9.79 -15.72 -13.29
N ARG A 398 10.49 -16.20 -14.32
CA ARG A 398 11.48 -17.29 -14.18
C ARG A 398 12.75 -16.92 -13.42
N SER A 399 13.17 -15.64 -13.43
CA SER A 399 14.42 -15.21 -12.75
C SER A 399 14.26 -13.90 -11.97
N GLN A 400 14.46 -13.98 -10.65
CA GLN A 400 14.37 -12.82 -9.77
C GLN A 400 15.51 -11.80 -10.01
N SER A 401 16.70 -12.26 -10.43
CA SER A 401 17.85 -11.39 -10.72
C SER A 401 17.61 -10.55 -11.96
N ILE A 402 17.11 -11.17 -13.04
CA ILE A 402 16.77 -10.47 -14.29
C ILE A 402 15.65 -9.47 -14.06
N ARG A 403 14.64 -9.84 -13.26
CA ARG A 403 13.55 -8.92 -12.90
C ARG A 403 14.04 -7.71 -12.11
N LYS A 404 14.97 -7.89 -11.17
CA LYS A 404 15.60 -6.77 -10.45
C LYS A 404 16.41 -5.87 -11.37
N TRP A 405 17.15 -6.45 -12.31
CA TRP A 405 17.88 -5.72 -13.34
C TRP A 405 16.91 -4.87 -14.20
N ALA A 406 15.85 -5.48 -14.74
CA ALA A 406 14.85 -4.75 -15.53
C ALA A 406 14.16 -3.64 -14.73
N ALA A 407 13.80 -3.93 -13.46
CA ALA A 407 13.20 -2.96 -12.56
C ALA A 407 14.09 -1.73 -12.29
N SER A 408 15.42 -1.87 -12.40
CA SER A 408 16.34 -0.74 -12.21
C SER A 408 16.18 0.35 -13.28
N PHE A 409 15.75 -0.01 -14.49
CA PHE A 409 15.48 0.90 -15.60
C PHE A 409 14.03 1.41 -15.66
N MET A 410 13.20 0.98 -14.71
CA MET A 410 11.79 1.37 -14.64
C MET A 410 11.54 2.40 -13.53
N ASN A 411 10.52 3.22 -13.73
CA ASN A 411 9.92 4.07 -12.71
C ASN A 411 8.55 3.54 -12.34
N ARG A 412 8.16 3.76 -11.08
CA ARG A 412 6.78 3.57 -10.66
C ARG A 412 6.02 4.86 -10.89
N ILE A 413 5.10 4.83 -11.84
CA ILE A 413 4.16 5.92 -12.09
C ILE A 413 2.76 5.51 -11.64
N ASP A 414 1.91 6.49 -11.42
CA ASP A 414 0.50 6.23 -11.20
C ASP A 414 -0.11 5.61 -12.46
N CYS A 415 -0.99 4.64 -12.26
CA CYS A 415 -1.65 3.94 -13.36
C CYS A 415 -2.46 4.96 -14.16
N PRO A 416 -2.26 5.11 -15.48
CA PRO A 416 -2.96 6.11 -16.28
C PRO A 416 -4.47 5.82 -16.43
N ASP A 417 -4.91 4.58 -16.20
CA ASP A 417 -6.33 4.22 -16.36
C ASP A 417 -7.16 4.52 -15.11
N CYS A 418 -6.56 4.39 -13.92
CA CYS A 418 -7.26 4.65 -12.66
C CYS A 418 -6.68 5.84 -11.89
N HIS A 419 -5.66 6.51 -12.43
CA HIS A 419 -4.97 7.65 -11.81
C HIS A 419 -4.58 7.41 -10.35
N GLY A 420 -4.11 6.19 -10.02
CA GLY A 420 -3.70 5.83 -8.65
C GLY A 420 -4.83 5.38 -7.71
N THR A 421 -6.10 5.47 -8.10
CA THR A 421 -7.26 5.08 -7.27
C THR A 421 -7.42 3.58 -7.06
N ARG A 422 -6.72 2.75 -7.86
CA ARG A 422 -6.71 1.27 -7.82
C ARG A 422 -8.01 0.59 -8.25
N LEU A 423 -9.09 1.32 -8.43
CA LEU A 423 -10.41 0.78 -8.72
C LEU A 423 -10.76 0.86 -10.22
N LYS A 424 -11.78 0.11 -10.62
CA LYS A 424 -12.42 0.23 -11.94
C LYS A 424 -13.16 1.56 -12.06
N LYS A 425 -13.36 1.98 -13.31
CA LYS A 425 -14.08 3.22 -13.60
C LYS A 425 -15.50 3.17 -13.03
N GLU A 426 -16.22 2.08 -13.24
CA GLU A 426 -17.60 1.87 -12.75
C GLU A 426 -17.70 2.05 -11.24
N SER A 427 -16.76 1.49 -10.47
CA SER A 427 -16.73 1.59 -9.00
C SER A 427 -16.56 3.04 -8.51
N LEU A 428 -15.89 3.90 -9.27
CA LEU A 428 -15.68 5.32 -8.94
C LEU A 428 -16.90 6.19 -9.23
N TYR A 429 -17.89 5.69 -9.96
CA TYR A 429 -19.13 6.42 -10.25
C TYR A 429 -20.29 6.06 -9.31
N PHE A 430 -20.01 5.32 -8.23
CA PHE A 430 -20.89 5.29 -7.07
C PHE A 430 -20.47 6.42 -6.13
N LYS A 431 -21.42 7.29 -5.77
CA LYS A 431 -21.17 8.47 -4.97
C LYS A 431 -22.08 8.50 -3.73
N ILE A 432 -21.54 8.97 -2.61
CA ILE A 432 -22.27 9.37 -1.41
C ILE A 432 -21.96 10.84 -1.19
N ASP A 433 -22.98 11.68 -1.06
CA ASP A 433 -22.80 13.13 -0.87
C ASP A 433 -21.83 13.75 -1.91
N GLY A 434 -22.03 13.38 -3.19
CA GLY A 434 -21.20 13.85 -4.30
C GLY A 434 -19.80 13.24 -4.42
N LYS A 435 -19.30 12.51 -3.41
CA LYS A 435 -17.94 11.94 -3.41
C LYS A 435 -17.91 10.43 -3.65
N ASN A 436 -16.91 9.97 -4.39
CA ASN A 436 -16.65 8.53 -4.56
C ASN A 436 -15.72 7.97 -3.47
N ILE A 437 -15.63 6.64 -3.40
CA ILE A 437 -14.85 5.97 -2.33
C ILE A 437 -13.35 6.30 -2.39
N ALA A 438 -12.78 6.51 -3.58
CA ALA A 438 -11.36 6.80 -3.72
C ALA A 438 -11.02 8.23 -3.30
N GLU A 439 -11.93 9.19 -3.56
CA GLU A 439 -11.82 10.57 -3.08
C GLU A 439 -11.81 10.59 -1.55
N LEU A 440 -12.77 9.91 -0.91
CA LEU A 440 -12.80 9.79 0.56
C LEU A 440 -11.57 9.09 1.12
N ALA A 441 -11.07 8.05 0.44
CA ALA A 441 -9.86 7.34 0.87
C ALA A 441 -8.58 8.17 0.72
N ASN A 442 -8.59 9.22 -0.11
CA ASN A 442 -7.47 10.13 -0.30
C ASN A 442 -7.50 11.36 0.61
N LEU A 443 -8.64 11.65 1.27
CA LEU A 443 -8.71 12.69 2.30
C LEU A 443 -7.78 12.38 3.47
N ASP A 444 -7.30 13.42 4.12
CA ASP A 444 -6.63 13.29 5.41
C ASP A 444 -7.63 12.81 6.48
N MET A 445 -7.17 12.07 7.50
CA MET A 445 -8.06 11.48 8.51
C MET A 445 -8.96 12.51 9.19
N LEU A 446 -8.46 13.74 9.40
CA LEU A 446 -9.24 14.82 10.00
C LEU A 446 -10.40 15.27 9.09
N GLU A 447 -10.13 15.45 7.80
CA GLU A 447 -11.14 15.83 6.81
C GLU A 447 -12.17 14.70 6.62
N LEU A 448 -11.69 13.44 6.58
CA LEU A 448 -12.56 12.28 6.52
C LEU A 448 -13.47 12.19 7.76
N LYS A 449 -12.94 12.48 8.95
CA LYS A 449 -13.75 12.52 10.18
C LYS A 449 -14.87 13.55 10.06
N ASN A 450 -14.55 14.78 9.66
CA ASN A 450 -15.55 15.84 9.52
C ASN A 450 -16.65 15.42 8.54
N TRP A 451 -16.27 14.83 7.40
CA TRP A 451 -17.24 14.32 6.43
C TRP A 451 -18.14 13.21 7.02
N VAL A 452 -17.58 12.27 7.77
CA VAL A 452 -18.36 11.19 8.43
C VAL A 452 -19.29 11.74 9.53
N ASP A 453 -18.90 12.82 10.19
CA ASP A 453 -19.68 13.46 11.24
C ASP A 453 -20.86 14.28 10.67
N GLU A 454 -20.68 14.90 9.50
CA GLU A 454 -21.71 15.65 8.77
C GLU A 454 -22.67 14.75 7.96
N LEU A 455 -22.20 13.59 7.48
CA LEU A 455 -22.95 12.69 6.60
C LEU A 455 -24.39 12.40 7.07
N PRO A 456 -24.68 12.11 8.37
CA PRO A 456 -26.05 11.85 8.82
C PRO A 456 -27.07 12.95 8.51
N GLN A 457 -26.64 14.21 8.36
CA GLN A 457 -27.51 15.35 8.08
C GLN A 457 -27.95 15.42 6.60
N THR A 458 -27.20 14.76 5.72
CA THR A 458 -27.42 14.78 4.27
C THR A 458 -28.24 13.59 3.77
N LEU A 459 -28.41 12.56 4.61
CA LEU A 459 -29.09 11.31 4.26
C LEU A 459 -30.60 11.41 4.51
N ASP A 460 -31.38 10.77 3.64
CA ASP A 460 -32.80 10.52 3.89
C ASP A 460 -32.99 9.48 5.00
N GLU A 461 -34.15 9.48 5.66
CA GLU A 461 -34.47 8.61 6.81
C GLU A 461 -34.18 7.12 6.53
N ARG A 462 -34.47 6.67 5.31
CA ARG A 462 -34.23 5.28 4.91
C ARG A 462 -32.74 4.96 4.85
N LYS A 463 -31.92 5.79 4.18
CA LYS A 463 -30.47 5.58 4.11
C LYS A 463 -29.83 5.72 5.48
N LEU A 464 -30.28 6.68 6.28
CA LEU A 464 -29.78 6.89 7.64
C LEU A 464 -29.99 5.65 8.51
N THR A 465 -31.19 5.05 8.48
CA THR A 465 -31.51 3.82 9.23
C THR A 465 -30.57 2.67 8.87
N ILE A 466 -30.22 2.51 7.58
CA ILE A 466 -29.33 1.45 7.10
C ILE A 466 -27.86 1.75 7.46
N ALA A 467 -27.46 3.02 7.41
CA ALA A 467 -26.07 3.44 7.54
C ALA A 467 -25.62 3.72 8.99
N GLN A 468 -26.53 3.95 9.92
CA GLN A 468 -26.24 4.43 11.28
C GLN A 468 -25.14 3.62 11.99
N GLU A 469 -25.27 2.29 12.03
CA GLU A 469 -24.29 1.43 12.69
C GLU A 469 -22.93 1.43 11.96
N ILE A 470 -22.94 1.48 10.63
CA ILE A 470 -21.72 1.53 9.81
C ILE A 470 -20.97 2.85 10.04
N ILE A 471 -21.69 3.97 10.04
CA ILE A 471 -21.16 5.31 10.30
C ILE A 471 -20.56 5.36 11.71
N ARG A 472 -21.23 4.78 12.71
CA ARG A 472 -20.73 4.73 14.08
C ARG A 472 -19.38 4.01 14.16
N GLU A 473 -19.25 2.85 13.50
CA GLU A 473 -18.01 2.08 13.53
C GLU A 473 -16.87 2.76 12.74
N ILE A 474 -17.17 3.39 11.60
CA ILE A 474 -16.20 4.22 10.86
C ILE A 474 -15.71 5.37 11.75
N ARG A 475 -16.64 6.12 12.37
CA ARG A 475 -16.34 7.26 13.24
C ARG A 475 -15.43 6.87 14.40
N LYS A 476 -15.74 5.77 15.10
CA LYS A 476 -14.92 5.27 16.21
C LYS A 476 -13.50 4.94 15.77
N ARG A 477 -13.34 4.20 14.66
CA ARG A 477 -12.02 3.80 14.15
C ARG A 477 -11.18 4.98 13.68
N ILE A 478 -11.80 5.97 13.04
CA ILE A 478 -11.11 7.21 12.69
C ILE A 478 -10.70 7.97 13.96
N GLN A 479 -11.56 8.03 14.97
CA GLN A 479 -11.25 8.68 16.25
C GLN A 479 -9.99 8.08 16.89
N PHE A 480 -9.90 6.74 16.98
CA PHE A 480 -8.71 6.10 17.55
C PHE A 480 -7.41 6.43 16.79
N LEU A 481 -7.47 6.60 15.47
CA LEU A 481 -6.31 7.03 14.67
C LEU A 481 -5.92 8.49 14.97
N LEU A 482 -6.89 9.36 15.22
CA LEU A 482 -6.64 10.74 15.63
C LEU A 482 -6.08 10.83 17.05
N ASP A 483 -6.56 9.98 17.95
CA ASP A 483 -6.10 9.93 19.34
C ASP A 483 -4.62 9.55 19.43
N VAL A 484 -4.12 8.71 18.52
CA VAL A 484 -2.68 8.39 18.41
C VAL A 484 -1.89 9.37 17.53
N GLY A 485 -2.50 10.46 17.06
CA GLY A 485 -1.83 11.52 16.30
C GLY A 485 -1.45 11.15 14.85
N LEU A 486 -2.37 10.49 14.15
CA LEU A 486 -2.24 10.14 12.72
C LEU A 486 -3.23 10.92 11.83
N ASP A 487 -3.52 12.16 12.21
CA ASP A 487 -4.46 13.08 11.54
C ASP A 487 -4.11 13.40 10.08
N TYR A 488 -2.82 13.43 9.75
CA TYR A 488 -2.28 13.77 8.42
C TYR A 488 -2.19 12.58 7.45
N LEU A 489 -2.62 11.38 7.86
CA LEU A 489 -2.60 10.21 7.00
C LEU A 489 -3.89 10.12 6.20
N SER A 490 -3.80 9.59 4.97
CA SER A 490 -4.98 9.16 4.22
C SER A 490 -5.13 7.64 4.25
N LEU A 491 -6.36 7.15 4.05
CA LEU A 491 -6.63 5.71 4.04
C LEU A 491 -5.92 4.99 2.89
N ASN A 492 -5.73 5.65 1.75
CA ASN A 492 -5.08 5.08 0.57
C ASN A 492 -3.53 5.08 0.67
N ARG A 493 -2.96 5.71 1.71
CA ARG A 493 -1.50 5.70 1.92
C ARG A 493 -1.00 4.26 2.03
N SER A 494 0.06 3.95 1.28
CA SER A 494 0.61 2.59 1.23
C SER A 494 1.23 2.21 2.57
N ALA A 495 0.93 1.00 3.04
CA ALA A 495 1.53 0.44 4.26
C ALA A 495 3.07 0.43 4.20
N ARG A 496 3.63 0.25 3.00
CA ARG A 496 5.09 0.24 2.78
C ARG A 496 5.76 1.60 3.01
N SER A 497 5.01 2.70 2.88
CA SER A 497 5.51 4.06 3.08
C SER A 497 5.41 4.54 4.52
N LEU A 498 4.90 3.70 5.42
CA LEU A 498 4.76 4.05 6.83
C LEU A 498 6.11 3.91 7.54
N SER A 499 6.42 4.86 8.41
CA SER A 499 7.51 4.71 9.37
C SER A 499 7.19 3.60 10.40
N ALA A 500 8.20 3.12 11.11
CA ALA A 500 7.99 2.14 12.19
C ALA A 500 7.00 2.67 13.24
N GLY A 501 7.16 3.92 13.68
CA GLY A 501 6.26 4.57 14.64
C GLY A 501 4.86 4.84 14.09
N GLU A 502 4.69 5.17 12.80
CA GLU A 502 3.35 5.26 12.18
C GLU A 502 2.66 3.89 12.16
N SER A 503 3.37 2.84 11.74
CA SER A 503 2.83 1.47 11.70
C SER A 503 2.45 0.95 13.09
N GLN A 504 3.28 1.25 14.10
CA GLN A 504 3.03 0.86 15.48
C GLN A 504 1.79 1.56 16.04
N ARG A 505 1.66 2.88 15.82
CA ARG A 505 0.48 3.64 16.26
C ARG A 505 -0.81 3.22 15.56
N ILE A 506 -0.75 2.87 14.28
CA ILE A 506 -1.88 2.27 13.56
C ILE A 506 -2.31 0.97 14.25
N ARG A 507 -1.35 0.08 14.56
CA ARG A 507 -1.65 -1.17 15.25
C ARG A 507 -2.25 -0.92 16.64
N LEU A 508 -1.72 0.04 17.39
CA LEU A 508 -2.28 0.44 18.69
C LEU A 508 -3.73 0.90 18.57
N ALA A 509 -4.03 1.81 17.63
CA ALA A 509 -5.39 2.28 17.37
C ALA A 509 -6.33 1.12 16.99
N THR A 510 -5.86 0.16 16.18
CA THR A 510 -6.64 -1.05 15.85
C THR A 510 -6.91 -1.92 17.08
N GLN A 511 -5.95 -2.07 18.00
CA GLN A 511 -6.16 -2.83 19.23
C GLN A 511 -7.14 -2.15 20.18
N ILE A 512 -7.05 -0.83 20.35
CA ILE A 512 -8.04 -0.08 21.15
C ILE A 512 -9.45 -0.25 20.56
N GLY A 513 -9.56 -0.22 19.22
CA GLY A 513 -10.83 -0.45 18.52
C GLY A 513 -11.39 -1.87 18.62
N SER A 514 -10.57 -2.87 18.96
CA SER A 514 -11.03 -4.26 19.14
C SER A 514 -11.78 -4.50 20.45
N GLN A 515 -11.68 -3.57 21.41
CA GLN A 515 -12.36 -3.61 22.72
C GLN A 515 -12.16 -4.93 23.49
N LEU A 516 -11.01 -5.59 23.30
CA LEU A 516 -10.65 -6.77 24.08
C LEU A 516 -10.41 -6.38 25.55
N VAL A 517 -10.79 -7.29 26.46
CA VAL A 517 -10.63 -7.17 27.92
C VAL A 517 -9.83 -8.36 28.45
N ASP A 518 -9.22 -8.22 29.64
CA ASP A 518 -8.37 -9.24 30.27
C ASP A 518 -7.14 -9.67 29.44
N VAL A 519 -6.70 -8.82 28.51
CA VAL A 519 -5.51 -9.05 27.67
C VAL A 519 -4.28 -8.39 28.29
N LEU A 520 -3.11 -9.01 28.10
CA LEU A 520 -1.81 -8.40 28.39
C LEU A 520 -1.21 -7.81 27.10
N TYR A 521 -1.10 -6.49 27.03
CA TYR A 521 -0.44 -5.80 25.93
C TYR A 521 1.02 -5.54 26.26
N ILE A 522 1.93 -5.83 25.32
CA ILE A 522 3.37 -5.56 25.47
C ILE A 522 3.83 -4.68 24.30
N LEU A 523 4.34 -3.49 24.61
CA LEU A 523 4.72 -2.47 23.63
C LEU A 523 6.22 -2.18 23.69
N ASP A 524 6.84 -2.04 22.52
CA ASP A 524 8.28 -1.78 22.36
C ASP A 524 8.53 -0.32 21.96
N GLU A 525 8.92 0.52 22.92
CA GLU A 525 9.23 1.95 22.76
C GLU A 525 8.23 2.70 21.83
N PRO A 526 6.93 2.78 22.21
CA PRO A 526 5.90 3.39 21.38
C PRO A 526 6.08 4.90 21.14
N SER A 527 6.98 5.57 21.87
CA SER A 527 7.33 6.98 21.64
C SER A 527 8.25 7.20 20.43
N ILE A 528 8.81 6.15 19.81
CA ILE A 528 9.74 6.33 18.68
C ILE A 528 9.07 7.07 17.51
N GLY A 529 9.78 8.09 17.02
CA GLY A 529 9.35 8.90 15.87
C GLY A 529 8.14 9.77 16.17
N LEU A 530 7.72 9.85 17.44
CA LEU A 530 6.70 10.75 17.93
C LEU A 530 7.34 12.06 18.39
N HIS A 531 6.63 13.17 18.18
CA HIS A 531 7.06 14.46 18.70
C HIS A 531 6.61 14.59 20.17
N GLN A 532 7.39 15.27 21.02
CA GLN A 532 7.08 15.39 22.45
C GLN A 532 5.65 15.87 22.72
N ARG A 533 5.18 16.85 21.94
CA ARG A 533 3.79 17.36 21.98
C ARG A 533 2.73 16.25 21.91
N ASP A 534 2.97 15.22 21.10
CA ASP A 534 2.00 14.17 20.82
C ASP A 534 2.15 12.98 21.79
N ASN A 535 3.22 12.96 22.61
CA ASN A 535 3.51 11.92 23.59
C ASN A 535 2.41 11.79 24.66
N LEU A 536 1.87 12.92 25.13
CA LEU A 536 0.75 12.93 26.06
C LEU A 536 -0.51 12.25 25.51
N ARG A 537 -0.73 12.31 24.19
CA ARG A 537 -1.87 11.63 23.56
C ARG A 537 -1.67 10.12 23.56
N LEU A 538 -0.46 9.67 23.26
CA LEU A 538 -0.09 8.26 23.36
C LEU A 538 -0.26 7.73 24.79
N ILE A 539 0.23 8.47 25.80
CA ILE A 539 0.08 8.09 27.20
C ILE A 539 -1.40 7.93 27.58
N ARG A 540 -2.27 8.86 27.14
CA ARG A 540 -3.72 8.74 27.36
C ARG A 540 -4.30 7.49 26.70
N ALA A 541 -3.97 7.25 25.43
CA ALA A 541 -4.44 6.06 24.72
C ALA A 541 -4.02 4.73 25.41
N LEU A 542 -2.82 4.69 26.00
CA LEU A 542 -2.36 3.53 26.78
C LEU A 542 -3.09 3.38 28.12
N LYS A 543 -3.41 4.50 28.77
CA LYS A 543 -4.25 4.51 29.98
C LYS A 543 -5.67 4.08 29.66
N ASP A 544 -6.26 4.55 28.56
CA ASP A 544 -7.57 4.10 28.10
C ASP A 544 -7.57 2.60 27.82
N LEU A 545 -6.52 2.08 27.16
CA LEU A 545 -6.36 0.64 26.91
C LEU A 545 -6.31 -0.16 28.22
N ARG A 546 -5.59 0.34 29.23
CA ARG A 546 -5.56 -0.23 30.59
C ARG A 546 -6.94 -0.17 31.24
N ASP A 547 -7.59 0.98 31.20
CA ASP A 547 -8.86 1.28 31.89
C ASP A 547 -10.05 0.51 31.30
N LEU A 548 -9.94 0.00 30.07
CA LEU A 548 -10.85 -1.00 29.50
C LEU A 548 -10.80 -2.36 30.23
N GLY A 549 -9.89 -2.56 31.19
CA GLY A 549 -9.71 -3.83 31.90
C GLY A 549 -8.56 -4.67 31.36
N ASN A 550 -7.51 -4.04 30.81
CA ASN A 550 -6.32 -4.73 30.32
C ASN A 550 -5.10 -4.41 31.17
N SER A 551 -4.06 -5.25 31.07
CA SER A 551 -2.74 -4.97 31.62
C SER A 551 -1.82 -4.52 30.49
N VAL A 552 -1.02 -3.48 30.72
CA VAL A 552 -0.15 -2.89 29.68
C VAL A 552 1.28 -2.85 30.19
N ILE A 553 2.20 -3.53 29.50
CA ILE A 553 3.64 -3.45 29.73
C ILE A 553 4.26 -2.65 28.58
N VAL A 554 5.05 -1.64 28.91
CA VAL A 554 5.73 -0.79 27.93
C VAL A 554 7.23 -0.83 28.21
N VAL A 555 8.04 -1.17 27.21
CA VAL A 555 9.50 -0.98 27.29
C VAL A 555 9.81 0.44 26.83
N GLU A 556 10.31 1.30 27.73
CA GLU A 556 10.50 2.73 27.42
C GLU A 556 11.67 3.41 28.13
N HIS A 557 12.08 4.52 27.53
CA HIS A 557 13.12 5.44 27.98
C HIS A 557 12.64 6.88 28.11
N ASP A 558 11.46 7.20 27.57
CA ASP A 558 10.87 8.52 27.70
C ASP A 558 10.47 8.84 29.14
N ARG A 559 10.84 10.04 29.60
CA ARG A 559 10.61 10.51 30.96
C ARG A 559 9.12 10.62 31.29
N GLU A 560 8.33 11.24 30.40
CA GLU A 560 6.90 11.47 30.66
C GLU A 560 6.12 10.15 30.73
N MET A 561 6.48 9.17 29.90
CA MET A 561 5.91 7.82 29.95
C MET A 561 6.24 7.11 31.27
N ILE A 562 7.51 7.12 31.67
CA ILE A 562 7.96 6.50 32.92
C ILE A 562 7.25 7.13 34.11
N GLU A 563 7.19 8.47 34.16
CA GLU A 563 6.52 9.21 35.24
C GLU A 563 4.99 9.02 35.26
N SER A 564 4.39 8.67 34.11
CA SER A 564 2.95 8.43 33.97
C SER A 564 2.50 6.99 34.26
N ALA A 565 3.45 6.07 34.49
CA ALA A 565 3.19 4.67 34.77
C ALA A 565 2.57 4.45 36.16
N ASP A 566 1.85 3.35 36.33
CA ASP A 566 1.39 2.92 37.65
C ASP A 566 2.50 2.20 38.42
N ASN A 567 3.37 1.47 37.71
CA ASN A 567 4.50 0.75 38.28
C ASN A 567 5.68 0.73 37.28
N ILE A 568 6.90 0.86 37.79
CA ILE A 568 8.14 0.86 37.02
C ILE A 568 8.97 -0.35 37.44
N VAL A 569 9.65 -0.96 36.47
CA VAL A 569 10.65 -2.01 36.67
C VAL A 569 11.93 -1.56 35.97
N ASP A 570 12.96 -1.24 36.74
CA ASP A 570 14.28 -0.86 36.23
C ASP A 570 15.18 -2.10 36.15
N ILE A 571 15.72 -2.35 34.96
CA ILE A 571 16.43 -3.58 34.61
C ILE A 571 17.90 -3.27 34.32
N GLY A 572 18.76 -3.94 35.08
CA GLY A 572 20.20 -4.07 34.92
C GLY A 572 20.99 -2.82 35.32
N PRO A 573 22.05 -2.94 36.14
CA PRO A 573 22.94 -1.81 36.40
C PRO A 573 23.85 -1.49 35.20
N GLY A 574 23.89 -2.38 34.19
CA GLY A 574 24.67 -2.26 32.96
C GLY A 574 24.07 -3.07 31.81
N ALA A 575 24.83 -3.23 30.73
CA ALA A 575 24.43 -3.96 29.52
C ALA A 575 25.07 -5.36 29.42
N GLY A 576 24.43 -6.28 28.69
CA GLY A 576 24.96 -7.62 28.43
C GLY A 576 25.15 -8.42 29.72
N ARG A 577 26.35 -8.98 29.92
CA ARG A 577 26.69 -9.78 31.12
C ARG A 577 26.57 -9.00 32.44
N LEU A 578 26.67 -7.67 32.38
CA LEU A 578 26.53 -6.78 33.56
C LEU A 578 25.07 -6.37 33.82
N GLY A 579 24.16 -6.68 32.90
CA GLY A 579 22.72 -6.44 33.04
C GLY A 579 21.99 -7.62 33.67
N GLY A 580 20.71 -7.77 33.32
CA GLY A 580 19.93 -8.97 33.60
C GLY A 580 19.44 -9.14 35.02
N LYS A 581 19.43 -8.06 35.82
CA LYS A 581 18.92 -8.04 37.21
C LYS A 581 17.83 -7.00 37.34
N ILE A 582 16.83 -7.24 38.19
CA ILE A 582 15.90 -6.18 38.59
C ILE A 582 16.60 -5.31 39.64
N VAL A 583 16.80 -4.02 39.35
CA VAL A 583 17.56 -3.10 40.22
C VAL A 583 16.66 -2.16 41.02
N ALA A 584 15.46 -1.86 40.52
CA ALA A 584 14.42 -1.15 41.26
C ALA A 584 13.03 -1.54 40.74
N GLN A 585 12.04 -1.53 41.62
CA GLN A 585 10.63 -1.73 41.29
C GLN A 585 9.74 -0.94 42.25
N GLY A 586 8.70 -0.30 41.73
CA GLY A 586 7.72 0.44 42.54
C GLY A 586 6.96 1.47 41.72
N SER A 587 6.25 2.37 42.39
CA SER A 587 5.59 3.51 41.75
C SER A 587 6.60 4.56 41.27
N PRO A 588 6.23 5.50 40.37
CA PRO A 588 7.09 6.64 40.01
C PRO A 588 7.57 7.45 41.21
N ALA A 589 6.78 7.56 42.27
CA ALA A 589 7.18 8.25 43.49
C ALA A 589 8.30 7.50 44.24
N ASP A 590 8.25 6.16 44.24
CA ASP A 590 9.23 5.30 44.92
C ASP A 590 10.60 5.33 44.25
N MET A 591 10.65 5.63 42.94
CA MET A 591 11.90 5.66 42.17
C MET A 591 12.97 6.58 42.78
N LYS A 592 12.58 7.64 43.48
CA LYS A 592 13.51 8.58 44.14
C LYS A 592 14.32 7.93 45.27
N ASN A 593 13.82 6.84 45.84
CA ASN A 593 14.45 6.14 46.97
C ASN A 593 15.56 5.17 46.51
N PHE A 594 15.61 4.86 45.22
CA PHE A 594 16.61 3.97 44.65
C PHE A 594 17.80 4.75 44.08
N ASN A 595 19.00 4.18 44.18
CA ASN A 595 20.24 4.73 43.63
C ASN A 595 20.66 3.94 42.38
N THR A 596 19.81 3.96 41.35
CA THR A 596 20.13 3.41 40.02
C THR A 596 20.35 4.54 39.02
N LEU A 597 20.98 4.24 37.88
CA LEU A 597 21.24 5.25 36.84
C LEU A 597 19.93 5.93 36.40
N THR A 598 18.89 5.14 36.13
CA THR A 598 17.57 5.65 35.71
C THR A 598 16.98 6.57 36.78
N CYS A 599 16.96 6.13 38.05
CA CYS A 599 16.46 6.92 39.17
C CYS A 599 17.25 8.21 39.41
N GLU A 600 18.57 8.22 39.19
CA GLU A 600 19.38 9.43 39.28
C GLU A 600 19.02 10.47 38.21
N TYR A 601 18.70 10.04 36.98
CA TYR A 601 18.20 10.96 35.94
C TYR A 601 16.78 11.44 36.23
N LEU A 602 15.87 10.56 36.68
CA LEU A 602 14.49 10.93 37.01
C LEU A 602 14.42 11.91 38.19
N SER A 603 15.26 11.72 39.20
CA SER A 603 15.35 12.61 40.38
C SER A 603 16.10 13.91 40.10
N GLY A 604 16.77 14.04 38.95
CA GLY A 604 17.59 15.21 38.61
C GLY A 604 18.96 15.24 39.30
N LYS A 605 19.37 14.17 40.00
CA LYS A 605 20.75 14.01 40.52
C LYS A 605 21.77 13.96 39.37
N LYS A 606 21.37 13.41 38.22
CA LYS A 606 22.11 13.45 36.95
C LYS A 606 21.29 14.13 35.87
N GLU A 607 21.97 14.86 34.99
CA GLU A 607 21.36 15.55 33.85
C GLU A 607 22.32 15.58 32.66
N ILE A 608 21.77 15.72 31.46
CA ILE A 608 22.55 16.00 30.25
C ILE A 608 22.75 17.51 30.18
N LYS A 609 23.96 17.96 30.50
CA LYS A 609 24.29 19.39 30.53
C LYS A 609 24.18 20.02 29.14
N VAL A 610 23.49 21.17 29.06
CA VAL A 610 23.47 21.99 27.85
C VAL A 610 24.85 22.64 27.68
N PRO A 611 25.51 22.50 26.51
CA PRO A 611 26.80 23.13 26.28
C PRO A 611 26.71 24.66 26.44
N SER A 612 27.59 25.25 27.25
CA SER A 612 27.67 26.69 27.45
C SER A 612 28.11 27.45 26.20
N ILE A 613 28.90 26.80 25.34
CA ILE A 613 29.39 27.35 24.07
C ILE A 613 28.93 26.43 22.93
N ARG A 614 28.31 27.02 21.91
CA ARG A 614 27.89 26.33 20.68
C ARG A 614 28.93 26.55 19.57
N ARG A 615 29.05 25.59 18.65
CA ARG A 615 29.97 25.68 17.51
C ARG A 615 29.42 26.68 16.49
N GLU A 616 30.22 27.66 16.10
CA GLU A 616 29.84 28.66 15.08
C GLU A 616 29.83 28.08 13.64
N GLY A 617 30.51 26.95 13.43
CA GLY A 617 30.65 26.30 12.12
C GLY A 617 31.96 26.67 11.42
N ASN A 618 32.13 26.23 10.18
CA ASN A 618 33.33 26.48 9.38
C ASN A 618 33.18 27.64 8.37
N GLY A 619 32.11 28.45 8.49
CA GLY A 619 31.77 29.55 7.59
C GLY A 619 31.23 29.13 6.22
N LYS A 620 31.06 27.82 5.97
CA LYS A 620 30.53 27.28 4.71
C LYS A 620 29.12 26.72 4.94
N ASN A 621 28.26 26.85 3.93
CA ASN A 621 26.87 26.44 4.02
C ASN A 621 26.49 25.53 2.84
N LEU A 622 25.58 24.60 3.10
CA LEU A 622 24.88 23.83 2.08
C LEU A 622 23.44 24.36 2.00
N ARG A 623 23.04 24.85 0.83
CA ARG A 623 21.72 25.46 0.63
C ARG A 623 20.89 24.68 -0.37
N LEU A 624 19.66 24.35 -0.01
CA LEU A 624 18.66 23.74 -0.88
C LEU A 624 17.53 24.74 -1.09
N PHE A 625 17.17 25.00 -2.35
CA PHE A 625 16.14 25.97 -2.71
C PHE A 625 14.90 25.31 -3.31
N GLY A 626 13.74 25.79 -2.88
CA GLY A 626 12.44 25.48 -3.48
C GLY A 626 12.05 24.01 -3.43
N ALA A 627 12.36 23.30 -2.34
CA ALA A 627 11.93 21.91 -2.17
C ALA A 627 10.40 21.82 -2.10
N SER A 628 9.78 21.09 -3.04
CA SER A 628 8.32 20.98 -3.22
C SER A 628 7.81 19.54 -3.27
N GLY A 629 8.63 18.59 -2.83
CA GLY A 629 8.25 17.18 -2.73
C GLY A 629 7.15 16.91 -1.69
N ASN A 630 6.17 16.09 -2.05
CA ASN A 630 5.06 15.69 -1.16
C ASN A 630 4.32 16.90 -0.59
N ASN A 631 4.40 17.11 0.74
CA ASN A 631 3.74 18.21 1.44
C ASN A 631 4.65 19.45 1.65
N LEU A 632 5.86 19.46 1.09
CA LEU A 632 6.77 20.61 1.16
C LEU A 632 6.27 21.75 0.26
N LYS A 633 6.26 22.98 0.78
CA LYS A 633 5.77 24.18 0.10
C LYS A 633 6.91 25.10 -0.33
N LEU A 634 7.65 24.71 -1.37
CA LEU A 634 8.81 25.44 -1.91
C LEU A 634 9.81 25.87 -0.80
N VAL A 635 10.16 24.91 0.06
CA VAL A 635 10.97 25.15 1.25
C VAL A 635 12.43 25.40 0.86
N ASN A 636 13.01 26.46 1.42
CA ASN A 636 14.45 26.74 1.37
C ASN A 636 15.10 26.26 2.67
N LEU A 637 16.23 25.57 2.57
CA LEU A 637 16.99 25.03 3.70
C LEU A 637 18.44 25.51 3.62
N ASP A 638 18.95 26.10 4.70
CA ASP A 638 20.35 26.52 4.82
C ASP A 638 21.01 25.74 5.98
N LEU A 639 22.05 24.97 5.68
CA LEU A 639 22.75 24.09 6.61
C LEU A 639 24.20 24.57 6.83
N PRO A 640 24.54 25.10 8.02
CA PRO A 640 25.91 25.51 8.34
C PRO A 640 26.81 24.30 8.56
N LEU A 641 27.85 24.16 7.74
CA LEU A 641 28.77 23.02 7.79
C LEU A 641 29.70 23.11 9.01
N GLY A 642 30.18 21.95 9.47
CA GLY A 642 31.03 21.85 10.67
C GLY A 642 30.27 21.98 12.01
N THR A 643 28.94 21.86 11.99
CA THR A 643 28.09 21.94 13.19
C THR A 643 27.31 20.64 13.42
N PHE A 644 26.72 20.50 14.62
CA PHE A 644 25.76 19.42 14.91
C PHE A 644 24.35 19.93 14.62
N ILE A 645 23.79 19.53 13.48
CA ILE A 645 22.49 20.01 13.02
C ILE A 645 21.40 19.01 13.40
N CYS A 646 20.38 19.49 14.12
CA CYS A 646 19.19 18.70 14.43
C CYS A 646 18.00 19.23 13.64
N VAL A 647 17.41 18.39 12.78
CA VAL A 647 16.19 18.71 12.03
C VAL A 647 14.99 18.25 12.84
N THR A 648 14.23 19.19 13.38
CA THR A 648 13.09 18.93 14.27
C THR A 648 11.75 19.33 13.64
N GLY A 649 10.64 18.91 14.27
CA GLY A 649 9.28 19.16 13.83
C GLY A 649 8.35 17.98 14.11
N VAL A 650 7.04 18.21 14.07
CA VAL A 650 6.00 17.19 14.34
C VAL A 650 6.02 16.03 13.33
N SER A 651 5.43 14.88 13.67
CA SER A 651 5.25 13.78 12.71
C SER A 651 4.48 14.28 11.48
N GLY A 652 4.85 13.85 10.27
CA GLY A 652 4.19 14.32 9.05
C GLY A 652 4.63 15.70 8.51
N SER A 653 5.43 16.48 9.24
CA SER A 653 5.91 17.81 8.79
C SER A 653 6.80 17.84 7.53
N GLY A 654 7.17 16.68 6.97
CA GLY A 654 8.01 16.60 5.77
C GLY A 654 9.52 16.48 6.03
N LYS A 655 9.97 16.26 7.28
CA LYS A 655 11.40 16.07 7.63
C LYS A 655 12.09 15.01 6.75
N SER A 656 11.50 13.83 6.65
CA SER A 656 12.03 12.74 5.83
C SER A 656 11.99 13.08 4.34
N SER A 657 10.94 13.77 3.88
CA SER A 657 10.86 14.22 2.49
C SER A 657 11.95 15.24 2.16
N LEU A 658 12.28 16.14 3.08
CA LEU A 658 13.32 17.15 2.92
C LEU A 658 14.73 16.54 2.96
N ILE A 659 15.03 15.72 3.96
CA ILE A 659 16.38 15.20 4.19
C ILE A 659 16.63 13.90 3.42
N ASN A 660 15.81 12.86 3.63
CA ASN A 660 16.06 11.52 3.10
C ASN A 660 15.60 11.34 1.64
N GLU A 661 14.54 12.02 1.21
CA GLU A 661 13.97 11.85 -0.14
C GLU A 661 14.36 12.97 -1.12
N THR A 662 14.86 14.10 -0.63
CA THR A 662 15.32 15.22 -1.47
C THR A 662 16.82 15.43 -1.33
N LEU A 663 17.30 15.88 -0.15
CA LEU A 663 18.69 16.29 0.02
C LEU A 663 19.67 15.12 -0.15
N TYR A 664 19.43 13.99 0.50
CA TYR A 664 20.32 12.83 0.41
C TYR A 664 20.41 12.26 -1.01
N PRO A 665 19.32 12.07 -1.78
CA PRO A 665 19.40 11.66 -3.19
C PRO A 665 20.19 12.65 -4.05
N ILE A 666 20.05 13.96 -3.83
CA ILE A 666 20.86 14.98 -4.50
C ILE A 666 22.35 14.74 -4.25
N LEU A 667 22.74 14.62 -2.97
CA LEU A 667 24.13 14.40 -2.56
C LEU A 667 24.65 13.04 -3.07
N SER A 668 23.86 11.98 -2.95
CA SER A 668 24.21 10.62 -3.37
C SER A 668 24.39 10.51 -4.89
N ASN A 669 23.56 11.20 -5.69
CA ASN A 669 23.74 11.28 -7.13
C ASN A 669 25.04 12.01 -7.50
N LYS A 670 25.37 13.08 -6.78
CA LYS A 670 26.60 13.87 -7.01
C LYS A 670 27.86 13.07 -6.69
N PHE A 671 27.93 12.43 -5.52
CA PHE A 671 29.16 11.80 -5.01
C PHE A 671 29.31 10.33 -5.40
N TYR A 672 28.20 9.59 -5.52
CA TYR A 672 28.23 8.14 -5.77
C TYR A 672 27.61 7.73 -7.10
N ARG A 673 27.10 8.69 -7.89
CA ARG A 673 26.36 8.43 -9.13
C ARG A 673 25.21 7.43 -8.91
N SER A 674 24.54 7.55 -7.77
CA SER A 674 23.42 6.67 -7.46
C SER A 674 22.24 6.91 -8.41
N GLY A 675 21.35 5.92 -8.52
CA GLY A 675 20.13 6.02 -9.33
C GLY A 675 18.92 6.55 -8.56
N LEU A 676 19.15 7.19 -7.41
CA LEU A 676 18.08 7.68 -6.54
C LEU A 676 17.49 8.96 -7.14
N LYS A 677 16.18 9.00 -7.35
CA LYS A 677 15.51 10.20 -7.87
C LYS A 677 15.13 11.11 -6.70
N PRO A 678 15.68 12.33 -6.58
CA PRO A 678 15.23 13.29 -5.58
C PRO A 678 13.78 13.70 -5.88
N LEU A 679 13.03 14.07 -4.83
CA LEU A 679 11.77 14.79 -5.02
C LEU A 679 11.99 16.16 -5.67
N SER A 680 10.91 16.85 -6.04
CA SER A 680 10.98 18.14 -6.72
C SER A 680 11.68 19.22 -5.86
N PHE A 681 12.64 19.93 -6.47
CA PHE A 681 13.36 21.08 -5.90
C PHE A 681 13.80 22.02 -7.03
N VAL A 682 14.22 23.25 -6.70
CA VAL A 682 14.66 24.25 -7.68
C VAL A 682 16.16 24.17 -7.93
N SER A 683 16.98 24.33 -6.89
CA SER A 683 18.45 24.30 -7.00
C SER A 683 19.11 23.93 -5.67
N VAL A 684 20.40 23.66 -5.71
CA VAL A 684 21.24 23.35 -4.54
C VAL A 684 22.62 23.97 -4.72
N ASP A 685 23.10 24.68 -3.70
CA ASP A 685 24.38 25.39 -3.67
C ASP A 685 25.25 24.89 -2.51
N GLY A 686 26.57 25.02 -2.63
CA GLY A 686 27.53 24.60 -1.59
C GLY A 686 27.90 23.12 -1.62
N LEU A 687 27.64 22.43 -2.74
CA LEU A 687 28.03 21.03 -2.95
C LEU A 687 29.55 20.85 -3.01
N GLU A 688 30.28 21.88 -3.45
CA GLU A 688 31.74 21.94 -3.53
C GLU A 688 32.43 21.96 -2.16
N HIS A 689 31.68 22.14 -1.07
CA HIS A 689 32.20 22.14 0.29
C HIS A 689 32.17 20.75 0.95
N ILE A 690 31.69 19.73 0.24
CA ILE A 690 31.46 18.38 0.76
C ILE A 690 32.14 17.36 -0.17
N ASP A 691 32.90 16.42 0.40
CA ASP A 691 33.57 15.37 -0.40
C ASP A 691 32.72 14.10 -0.53
N LYS A 692 31.96 13.77 0.52
CA LYS A 692 31.14 12.56 0.60
C LYS A 692 29.98 12.73 1.57
N VAL A 693 28.91 11.98 1.34
CA VAL A 693 27.74 11.91 2.26
C VAL A 693 27.60 10.49 2.79
N ILE A 694 27.39 10.31 4.09
CA ILE A 694 27.15 8.98 4.67
C ILE A 694 25.77 9.00 5.32
N GLU A 695 24.86 8.20 4.78
CA GLU A 695 23.59 7.91 5.42
C GLU A 695 23.78 6.71 6.35
N ILE A 696 23.50 6.91 7.64
CA ILE A 696 23.42 5.84 8.62
C ILE A 696 21.93 5.57 8.83
N ASP A 697 21.42 4.54 8.16
CA ASP A 697 20.00 4.19 8.23
C ASP A 697 19.69 3.22 9.38
N GLN A 698 18.40 2.99 9.61
CA GLN A 698 17.89 2.00 10.57
C GLN A 698 17.51 0.67 9.90
N SER A 699 17.99 0.44 8.66
CA SER A 699 17.69 -0.80 7.97
C SER A 699 18.47 -1.97 8.59
N PRO A 700 17.95 -3.20 8.55
CA PRO A 700 18.68 -4.34 9.11
C PRO A 700 20.03 -4.51 8.41
N ILE A 701 21.10 -4.69 9.19
CA ILE A 701 22.48 -4.94 8.72
C ILE A 701 22.52 -6.00 7.62
N GLY A 702 21.70 -7.04 7.77
CA GLY A 702 21.38 -7.94 6.67
C GLY A 702 20.10 -8.71 6.92
N ARG A 703 19.64 -9.42 5.89
CA ARG A 703 18.39 -10.19 5.92
C ARG A 703 18.60 -11.68 6.15
N THR A 704 19.83 -12.08 6.40
CA THR A 704 20.20 -13.48 6.61
C THR A 704 21.03 -13.60 7.88
N PRO A 705 21.00 -14.75 8.57
CA PRO A 705 21.83 -14.99 9.76
C PRO A 705 23.35 -14.87 9.52
N ARG A 706 23.80 -14.84 8.25
CA ARG A 706 25.21 -14.66 7.89
C ARG A 706 25.71 -13.23 8.11
N SER A 707 24.80 -12.26 8.14
CA SER A 707 25.11 -10.86 8.39
C SER A 707 25.12 -10.60 9.90
N ASN A 708 26.28 -10.29 10.45
CA ASN A 708 26.48 -10.02 11.87
C ASN A 708 27.53 -8.90 12.03
N PRO A 709 27.74 -8.36 13.25
CA PRO A 709 28.68 -7.26 13.45
C PRO A 709 30.10 -7.56 12.94
N ALA A 710 30.58 -8.80 13.10
CA ALA A 710 31.92 -9.19 12.70
C ALA A 710 32.06 -9.28 11.17
N THR A 711 31.05 -9.75 10.45
CA THR A 711 31.06 -9.80 8.98
C THR A 711 30.83 -8.42 8.37
N TYR A 712 29.95 -7.60 8.96
CA TYR A 712 29.65 -6.25 8.46
C TYR A 712 30.85 -5.30 8.58
N THR A 713 31.54 -5.33 9.73
CA THR A 713 32.76 -4.52 9.96
C THR A 713 34.00 -5.10 9.27
N LYS A 714 33.88 -6.28 8.64
CA LYS A 714 35.00 -7.09 8.11
C LYS A 714 36.03 -7.52 9.16
N ALA A 715 35.74 -7.35 10.45
CA ALA A 715 36.60 -7.85 11.53
C ALA A 715 36.79 -9.38 11.43
N PHE A 716 35.77 -10.11 10.98
CA PHE A 716 35.87 -11.56 10.81
C PHE A 716 36.86 -11.99 9.73
N ASP A 717 37.14 -11.14 8.74
CA ASP A 717 38.14 -11.43 7.70
C ASP A 717 39.55 -11.43 8.29
N GLU A 718 39.85 -10.44 9.15
CA GLU A 718 41.12 -10.37 9.87
C GLU A 718 41.26 -11.51 10.89
N ILE A 719 40.18 -11.85 11.59
CA ILE A 719 40.15 -13.03 12.48
C ILE A 719 40.48 -14.30 11.68
N ARG A 720 39.84 -14.51 10.51
CA ARG A 720 40.13 -15.68 9.67
C ARG A 720 41.58 -15.73 9.20
N LYS A 721 42.18 -14.58 8.83
CA LYS A 721 43.60 -14.51 8.49
C LYS A 721 44.50 -14.93 9.66
N LEU A 722 44.17 -14.56 10.89
CA LEU A 722 44.90 -15.01 12.07
C LEU A 722 44.80 -16.53 12.26
N PHE A 723 43.60 -17.11 12.11
CA PHE A 723 43.41 -18.56 12.18
C PHE A 723 44.17 -19.31 11.07
N GLN A 724 44.32 -18.71 9.89
CA GLN A 724 45.13 -19.26 8.80
C GLN A 724 46.61 -19.34 9.17
N GLN A 725 47.12 -18.42 10.01
CA GLN A 725 48.52 -18.38 10.39
C GLN A 725 48.92 -19.49 11.37
N LEU A 726 47.94 -20.17 12.01
CA LEU A 726 48.20 -21.26 12.94
C LEU A 726 48.94 -22.42 12.26
N PRO A 727 49.93 -23.06 12.94
CA PRO A 727 50.69 -24.17 12.37
C PRO A 727 49.82 -25.30 11.83
N GLU A 728 48.78 -25.69 12.58
CA GLU A 728 47.83 -26.73 12.17
C GLU A 728 47.08 -26.36 10.87
N SER A 729 46.65 -25.10 10.74
CA SER A 729 45.98 -24.61 9.53
C SER A 729 46.91 -24.61 8.31
N LYS A 730 48.18 -24.23 8.51
CA LYS A 730 49.19 -24.25 7.44
C LYS A 730 49.50 -25.66 6.97
N ILE A 731 49.67 -26.61 7.90
CA ILE A 731 49.91 -28.03 7.59
C ILE A 731 48.75 -28.62 6.77
N ARG A 732 47.50 -28.25 7.12
CA ARG A 732 46.29 -28.71 6.42
C ARG A 732 45.96 -27.94 5.14
N GLY A 733 46.75 -26.93 4.77
CA GLY A 733 46.56 -26.15 3.55
C GLY A 733 45.28 -25.30 3.52
N TYR A 734 44.74 -24.93 4.70
CA TYR A 734 43.52 -24.12 4.76
C TYR A 734 43.78 -22.70 4.22
N LYS A 735 42.86 -22.23 3.37
CA LYS A 735 42.84 -20.88 2.78
C LYS A 735 41.61 -20.12 3.34
N PRO A 736 41.69 -18.77 3.39
CA PRO A 736 40.68 -17.94 4.05
C PRO A 736 39.30 -17.92 3.37
#